data_AF-D2W4F6-F1
#
_entry.id   AF-D2W4F6-F1
#
_cell.length_a   1.000
_cell.length_b   1.000
_cell.length_c   1.000
_cell.angle_alpha   90.00
_cell.angle_beta   90.00
_cell.angle_gamma   90.00
#
_symmetry.space_group_name_H-M   'P 1'
#
loop_
_entity.id
_entity.type
_entity.pdbx_description
1 polymer ?
#
loop_
_entity_poly.entity_id
_entity_poly.type
_entity_poly.pdbx_seq_one_letter_code
_entity_poly.pdbx_strand_id
1 'polypeptide(L)'
;MSSLVTRAQLFNPSSVFVSSNNEVYIADFCNHRIRKILENGNIVTIAGNGNYGFSGDNGPATNAQFNYPCSVFVSSKNEVYITDYSNHSIRKILENGNIITIAGNGTVGFSGDSGPATNAQLYNPSSVFVSSKNEVYFTDQHNNRIRKILENGNIITIAGNGTYGFSGDNGPATNAQLYNPYSVFVSSNNEVYITDYSNHRIRKILENGNIVTIAGNGNYGFSGDNGPATNAQLNRPNSVFVSNNEVYISDQSNQRIRKILENGNIITIAGNGNYGFSGDNGPATNAQLNRPNSVFVSNNEVYISDQSNQRIRKILENGNIVTIAGNGTAGFSGDSPFNIIMYPHIGNKLLTGNSSLYSKIEYNLKKHSRDQLFGFQIYGFIPLIEKISPKFSNILKNEKMLCLMSSSQQEIIQKLIDSLLYDKNKVKFSKEEVLDVLFILGLFKNGEFIDLKRSLTSEFVNSFTLENLTFKWETIENLLKTCKEEFGIQNYILDQLNNHCIEYAAVQMQTKEGNTLLSTLPIIMRNATAIFPKMIITEPTAINIEETIENEPQTIESLYGDMKTSDVKIKMGQNKYLYCHKTVLSSSSTLFNALFDSGSCFSDLSDDGIFTPDESEDLELLEIVIKYCYRISIDKIDAVKIIGLLDMAMKHEIQYLINYCKNNFTLSIDNYFAMLEVI
;
A
#
# COMPACT_ATOMS: atom_id res chain seq x y z
N MET A 1 -0.95 -18.64 -29.45
CA MET A 1 -0.12 -18.61 -28.23
C MET A 1 1.15 -17.83 -28.53
N SER A 2 1.55 -16.91 -27.66
CA SER A 2 2.81 -16.17 -27.82
C SER A 2 3.99 -17.16 -27.91
N SER A 3 4.97 -16.87 -28.74
CA SER A 3 6.16 -17.71 -28.94
C SER A 3 7.14 -17.70 -27.75
N LEU A 4 6.87 -16.92 -26.70
CA LEU A 4 7.81 -16.73 -25.58
C LEU A 4 7.78 -17.90 -24.58
N VAL A 5 6.60 -18.42 -24.22
CA VAL A 5 6.47 -19.47 -23.20
C VAL A 5 6.97 -20.83 -23.70
N THR A 6 6.80 -21.12 -24.99
CA THR A 6 7.37 -22.32 -25.62
C THR A 6 8.89 -22.23 -25.82
N ARG A 7 9.49 -21.04 -25.64
CA ARG A 7 10.94 -20.83 -25.63
C ARG A 7 11.56 -20.90 -24.22
N ALA A 8 10.75 -20.83 -23.17
CA ALA A 8 11.22 -20.94 -21.79
C ALA A 8 11.90 -22.29 -21.54
N GLN A 9 12.94 -22.31 -20.71
CA GLN A 9 13.49 -23.55 -20.17
C GLN A 9 12.73 -23.90 -18.90
N LEU A 10 12.36 -25.17 -18.78
CA LEU A 10 11.84 -25.82 -17.57
C LEU A 10 12.83 -26.91 -17.16
N PHE A 11 12.79 -27.34 -15.89
CA PHE A 11 13.60 -28.45 -15.43
C PHE A 11 12.78 -29.46 -14.61
N ASN A 12 12.47 -30.58 -15.26
CA ASN A 12 11.66 -31.69 -14.81
C ASN A 12 10.31 -31.24 -14.23
N PRO A 13 9.51 -30.42 -14.96
CA PRO A 13 8.24 -29.95 -14.45
C PRO A 13 7.40 -31.14 -14.02
N SER A 14 6.96 -31.15 -12.75
CA SER A 14 6.33 -32.32 -12.14
C SER A 14 4.81 -32.20 -12.13
N SER A 15 4.28 -30.99 -12.02
CA SER A 15 2.84 -30.73 -11.91
C SER A 15 2.41 -29.61 -12.83
N VAL A 16 1.23 -29.77 -13.43
CA VAL A 16 0.49 -28.71 -14.11
C VAL A 16 -0.90 -28.60 -13.51
N PHE A 17 -1.35 -27.38 -13.26
CA PHE A 17 -2.71 -27.09 -12.79
C PHE A 17 -3.27 -25.91 -13.57
N VAL A 18 -4.56 -25.91 -13.88
CA VAL A 18 -5.22 -24.77 -14.55
C VAL A 18 -6.33 -24.23 -13.66
N SER A 19 -6.26 -22.94 -13.33
CA SER A 19 -7.27 -22.28 -12.49
C SER A 19 -8.58 -22.05 -13.26
N SER A 20 -9.63 -21.66 -12.54
CA SER A 20 -10.92 -21.27 -13.13
C SER A 20 -10.82 -20.11 -14.12
N ASN A 21 -9.74 -19.33 -14.04
CA ASN A 21 -9.45 -18.21 -14.95
C ASN A 21 -8.55 -18.63 -16.12
N ASN A 22 -8.40 -19.94 -16.37
CA ASN A 22 -7.55 -20.51 -17.43
C ASN A 22 -6.05 -20.21 -17.31
N GLU A 23 -5.59 -19.80 -16.13
CA GLU A 23 -4.16 -19.59 -15.89
C GLU A 23 -3.48 -20.92 -15.54
N VAL A 24 -2.30 -21.15 -16.12
CA VAL A 24 -1.59 -22.42 -15.99
C VAL A 24 -0.46 -22.29 -14.98
N TYR A 25 -0.46 -23.14 -13.96
CA TYR A 25 0.54 -23.21 -12.89
C TYR A 25 1.40 -24.44 -13.09
N ILE A 26 2.70 -24.28 -12.87
CA ILE A 26 3.72 -25.29 -13.12
C ILE A 26 4.59 -25.41 -11.88
N ALA A 27 4.69 -26.62 -11.34
CA ALA A 27 5.75 -26.95 -10.40
C ALA A 27 7.02 -27.27 -11.19
N ASP A 28 7.93 -26.30 -11.27
CA ASP A 28 9.20 -26.42 -11.99
C ASP A 28 10.25 -27.07 -11.07
N PHE A 29 10.06 -28.38 -10.87
CA PHE A 29 10.61 -29.21 -9.80
C PHE A 29 12.11 -28.99 -9.54
N CYS A 30 12.96 -29.20 -10.56
CA CYS A 30 14.42 -29.06 -10.40
C CYS A 30 14.90 -27.60 -10.44
N ASN A 31 14.03 -26.66 -10.78
CA ASN A 31 14.32 -25.23 -10.69
C ASN A 31 13.88 -24.61 -9.36
N HIS A 32 13.34 -25.39 -8.41
CA HIS A 32 12.94 -24.92 -7.08
C HIS A 32 11.94 -23.76 -7.11
N ARG A 33 11.01 -23.78 -8.08
CA ARG A 33 10.09 -22.68 -8.38
C ARG A 33 8.68 -23.17 -8.71
N ILE A 34 7.70 -22.32 -8.41
CA ILE A 34 6.37 -22.39 -8.99
C ILE A 34 6.25 -21.28 -10.03
N ARG A 35 5.90 -21.67 -11.26
CA ARG A 35 5.77 -20.76 -12.40
C ARG A 35 4.33 -20.71 -12.88
N LYS A 36 3.95 -19.60 -13.49
CA LYS A 36 2.59 -19.33 -13.98
C LYS A 36 2.67 -18.81 -15.41
N ILE A 37 1.86 -19.36 -16.30
CA ILE A 37 1.60 -18.82 -17.63
C ILE A 37 0.41 -17.86 -17.52
N LEU A 38 0.63 -16.62 -17.92
CA LEU A 38 -0.36 -15.54 -17.92
C LEU A 38 -1.17 -15.56 -19.22
N GLU A 39 -2.34 -14.92 -19.23
CA GLU A 39 -3.22 -14.83 -20.41
C GLU A 39 -2.54 -14.19 -21.62
N ASN A 40 -1.64 -13.23 -21.39
CA ASN A 40 -0.83 -12.60 -22.44
C ASN A 40 0.24 -13.55 -23.03
N GLY A 41 0.34 -14.77 -22.53
CA GLY A 41 1.29 -15.77 -22.97
C GLY A 41 2.72 -15.47 -22.53
N ASN A 42 2.92 -14.80 -21.40
CA ASN A 42 4.20 -14.73 -20.70
C ASN A 42 4.24 -15.77 -19.57
N ILE A 43 5.43 -16.25 -19.23
CA ILE A 43 5.65 -17.06 -18.03
C ILE A 43 6.31 -16.20 -16.95
N VAL A 44 5.92 -16.39 -15.70
CA VAL A 44 6.47 -15.69 -14.53
C VAL A 44 6.68 -16.67 -13.38
N THR A 45 7.71 -16.44 -12.56
CA THR A 45 7.86 -17.12 -11.27
C THR A 45 6.99 -16.45 -10.23
N ILE A 46 6.06 -17.20 -9.64
CA ILE A 46 5.16 -16.70 -8.60
C ILE A 46 5.62 -17.09 -7.19
N ALA A 47 6.48 -18.10 -7.06
CA ALA A 47 7.08 -18.50 -5.81
C ALA A 47 8.39 -19.27 -6.02
N GLY A 48 9.28 -19.20 -5.04
CA GLY A 48 10.60 -19.81 -5.10
C GLY A 48 11.64 -18.89 -5.73
N ASN A 49 12.80 -18.74 -5.08
CA ASN A 49 13.90 -17.93 -5.60
C ASN A 49 14.89 -18.74 -6.46
N GLY A 50 14.72 -20.06 -6.53
CA GLY A 50 15.58 -20.98 -7.28
C GLY A 50 16.72 -21.64 -6.53
N ASN A 51 17.00 -21.20 -5.32
CA ASN A 51 17.94 -21.87 -4.44
C ASN A 51 17.19 -22.93 -3.65
N TYR A 52 17.76 -24.13 -3.60
CA TYR A 52 17.24 -25.17 -2.72
C TYR A 52 17.43 -24.78 -1.25
N GLY A 53 16.48 -25.12 -0.40
CA GLY A 53 16.49 -24.80 1.03
C GLY A 53 15.09 -24.59 1.57
N PHE A 54 14.98 -24.20 2.84
CA PHE A 54 13.72 -23.91 3.53
C PHE A 54 13.78 -22.55 4.23
N SER A 55 13.18 -21.53 3.62
CA SER A 55 13.11 -20.18 4.18
C SER A 55 12.01 -19.35 3.52
N GLY A 56 11.79 -18.13 4.02
CA GLY A 56 10.89 -17.13 3.42
C GLY A 56 9.46 -17.09 3.96
N ASP A 57 9.14 -17.95 4.94
CA ASP A 57 7.81 -17.94 5.57
C ASP A 57 7.48 -16.57 6.19
N ASN A 58 6.22 -16.19 6.08
CA ASN A 58 5.66 -14.87 6.38
C ASN A 58 6.18 -13.71 5.51
N GLY A 59 7.07 -13.98 4.56
CA GLY A 59 7.54 -13.03 3.54
C GLY A 59 6.99 -13.33 2.15
N PRO A 60 7.36 -12.53 1.13
CA PRO A 60 6.90 -12.73 -0.25
C PRO A 60 7.25 -14.12 -0.78
N ALA A 61 6.29 -14.79 -1.43
CA ALA A 61 6.47 -16.14 -1.94
C ALA A 61 7.63 -16.27 -2.94
N THR A 62 7.94 -15.21 -3.70
CA THR A 62 9.08 -15.16 -4.63
C THR A 62 10.44 -15.22 -3.94
N ASN A 63 10.52 -14.90 -2.65
CA ASN A 63 11.76 -14.94 -1.88
C ASN A 63 11.99 -16.29 -1.18
N ALA A 64 10.96 -17.13 -1.07
CA ALA A 64 11.09 -18.42 -0.42
C ALA A 64 12.09 -19.33 -1.12
N GLN A 65 12.76 -20.15 -0.32
CA GLN A 65 13.50 -21.31 -0.81
C GLN A 65 12.58 -22.53 -0.75
N PHE A 66 12.55 -23.27 -1.85
CA PHE A 66 11.87 -24.56 -1.96
C PHE A 66 12.91 -25.65 -2.23
N ASN A 67 12.60 -26.87 -1.84
CA ASN A 67 13.42 -28.03 -2.13
C ASN A 67 12.61 -29.05 -2.93
N TYR A 68 12.75 -28.94 -4.26
CA TYR A 68 12.03 -29.74 -5.24
C TYR A 68 10.50 -29.68 -5.12
N PRO A 69 9.86 -28.51 -5.28
CA PRO A 69 8.41 -28.40 -5.13
C PRO A 69 7.71 -29.30 -6.15
N CYS A 70 6.88 -30.23 -5.70
CA CYS A 70 6.40 -31.35 -6.52
C CYS A 70 5.03 -31.10 -7.13
N SER A 71 4.12 -30.47 -6.39
CA SER A 71 2.75 -30.20 -6.83
C SER A 71 2.35 -28.77 -6.49
N VAL A 72 1.52 -28.20 -7.35
CA VAL A 72 0.86 -26.91 -7.16
C VAL A 72 -0.64 -27.08 -7.39
N PHE A 73 -1.45 -26.55 -6.49
CA PHE A 73 -2.90 -26.50 -6.60
C PHE A 73 -3.42 -25.11 -6.24
N VAL A 74 -4.49 -24.68 -6.88
CA VAL A 74 -5.12 -23.39 -6.59
C VAL A 74 -6.55 -23.63 -6.09
N SER A 75 -6.87 -23.13 -4.89
CA SER A 75 -8.22 -23.22 -4.35
C SER A 75 -9.17 -22.20 -4.98
N SER A 76 -10.47 -22.39 -4.77
CA SER A 76 -11.52 -21.45 -5.18
C SER A 76 -11.43 -20.08 -4.48
N LYS A 77 -10.67 -19.98 -3.38
CA LYS A 77 -10.38 -18.73 -2.64
C LYS A 77 -9.13 -18.02 -3.15
N ASN A 78 -8.58 -18.46 -4.26
CA ASN A 78 -7.36 -17.94 -4.87
C ASN A 78 -6.08 -18.13 -4.05
N GLU A 79 -6.01 -19.21 -3.29
CA GLU A 79 -4.83 -19.54 -2.50
C GLU A 79 -4.05 -20.66 -3.20
N VAL A 80 -2.72 -20.50 -3.29
CA VAL A 80 -1.84 -21.46 -3.99
C VAL A 80 -1.21 -22.38 -2.98
N TYR A 81 -1.43 -23.68 -3.11
CA TYR A 81 -0.92 -24.73 -2.24
C TYR A 81 0.19 -25.49 -2.96
N ILE A 82 1.28 -25.75 -2.24
CA ILE A 82 2.51 -26.29 -2.80
C ILE A 82 2.98 -27.43 -1.91
N THR A 83 3.32 -28.58 -2.51
CA THR A 83 4.09 -29.60 -1.80
C THR A 83 5.58 -29.31 -1.93
N ASP A 84 6.21 -28.92 -0.84
CA ASP A 84 7.64 -28.65 -0.78
C ASP A 84 8.37 -29.94 -0.40
N TYR A 85 8.46 -30.82 -1.40
CA TYR A 85 8.73 -32.26 -1.26
C TYR A 85 9.89 -32.60 -0.32
N SER A 86 11.10 -32.12 -0.63
CA SER A 86 12.30 -32.44 0.16
C SER A 86 12.45 -31.58 1.41
N ASN A 87 11.57 -30.61 1.62
CA ASN A 87 11.43 -29.90 2.89
C ASN A 87 10.33 -30.50 3.78
N HIS A 88 9.72 -31.62 3.35
CA HIS A 88 8.72 -32.36 4.13
C HIS A 88 7.57 -31.49 4.64
N SER A 89 7.10 -30.57 3.80
CA SER A 89 6.09 -29.58 4.18
C SER A 89 5.08 -29.29 3.07
N ILE A 90 3.92 -28.79 3.49
CA ILE A 90 2.91 -28.20 2.62
C ILE A 90 2.94 -26.69 2.86
N ARG A 91 3.22 -25.93 1.80
CA ARG A 91 3.31 -24.47 1.82
C ARG A 91 2.08 -23.87 1.15
N LYS A 92 1.69 -22.66 1.56
CA LYS A 92 0.54 -21.92 1.03
C LYS A 92 0.91 -20.47 0.76
N ILE A 93 0.58 -19.96 -0.42
CA ILE A 93 0.63 -18.53 -0.74
C ILE A 93 -0.72 -17.91 -0.37
N LEU A 94 -0.68 -16.87 0.45
CA LEU A 94 -1.82 -16.08 0.89
C LEU A 94 -2.19 -15.02 -0.16
N GLU A 95 -3.39 -14.44 -0.03
CA GLU A 95 -3.89 -13.41 -0.95
C GLU A 95 -2.95 -12.18 -1.06
N ASN A 96 -2.25 -11.84 0.03
CA ASN A 96 -1.26 -10.76 0.03
C ASN A 96 0.10 -11.13 -0.62
N GLY A 97 0.23 -12.36 -1.13
CA GLY A 97 1.44 -12.91 -1.74
C GLY A 97 2.51 -13.41 -0.81
N ASN A 98 2.25 -13.41 0.50
CA ASN A 98 3.17 -14.03 1.44
C ASN A 98 2.99 -15.54 1.45
N ILE A 99 4.05 -16.27 1.75
CA ILE A 99 4.03 -17.72 1.90
C ILE A 99 4.07 -18.14 3.36
N ILE A 100 3.33 -19.19 3.71
CA ILE A 100 3.33 -19.80 5.04
C ILE A 100 3.43 -21.32 4.92
N THR A 101 3.95 -21.98 5.95
CA THR A 101 3.83 -23.44 6.11
C THR A 101 2.53 -23.78 6.81
N ILE A 102 1.74 -24.69 6.23
CA ILE A 102 0.44 -25.13 6.79
C ILE A 102 0.47 -26.56 7.33
N ALA A 103 1.46 -27.36 6.93
CA ALA A 103 1.71 -28.69 7.50
C ALA A 103 3.17 -29.09 7.34
N GLY A 104 3.67 -29.90 8.28
CA GLY A 104 5.05 -30.35 8.31
C GLY A 104 5.97 -29.41 9.10
N ASN A 105 6.79 -29.99 9.96
CA ASN A 105 7.77 -29.27 10.78
C ASN A 105 9.22 -29.32 10.22
N GLY A 106 9.39 -29.79 8.98
CA GLY A 106 10.68 -29.97 8.33
C GLY A 106 11.47 -31.21 8.77
N THR A 107 11.01 -31.95 9.77
CA THR A 107 11.64 -33.21 10.20
C THR A 107 10.99 -34.40 9.50
N VAL A 108 11.82 -35.24 8.88
CA VAL A 108 11.37 -36.48 8.25
C VAL A 108 10.80 -37.45 9.29
N GLY A 109 9.63 -38.02 8.99
CA GLY A 109 9.00 -39.03 9.85
C GLY A 109 7.47 -39.00 9.75
N PHE A 110 6.80 -39.70 10.66
CA PHE A 110 5.34 -39.72 10.79
C PHE A 110 4.93 -39.42 12.24
N SER A 111 4.19 -38.33 12.45
CA SER A 111 3.60 -37.99 13.75
C SER A 111 2.47 -36.96 13.61
N GLY A 112 1.86 -36.59 14.74
CA GLY A 112 0.99 -35.42 14.84
C GLY A 112 -0.48 -35.60 14.45
N ASP A 113 -0.92 -36.81 14.09
CA ASP A 113 -2.34 -37.07 13.84
C ASP A 113 -3.21 -36.65 15.04
N SER A 114 -4.35 -36.03 14.76
CA SER A 114 -5.27 -35.36 15.68
C SER A 114 -4.75 -34.07 16.33
N GLY A 115 -3.48 -33.69 16.10
CA GLY A 115 -2.90 -32.41 16.55
C GLY A 115 -2.74 -31.40 15.41
N PRO A 116 -2.15 -30.22 15.69
CA PRO A 116 -1.90 -29.19 14.68
C PRO A 116 -1.02 -29.68 13.54
N ALA A 117 -1.46 -29.44 12.29
CA ALA A 117 -0.77 -29.93 11.10
C ALA A 117 0.67 -29.41 10.97
N THR A 118 0.94 -28.19 11.44
CA THR A 118 2.28 -27.56 11.44
C THR A 118 3.28 -28.25 12.36
N ASN A 119 2.82 -29.03 13.34
CA ASN A 119 3.70 -29.77 14.26
C ASN A 119 4.00 -31.20 13.78
N ALA A 120 3.26 -31.69 12.78
CA ALA A 120 3.40 -33.05 12.28
C ALA A 120 4.74 -33.25 11.56
N GLN A 121 5.32 -34.45 11.71
CA GLN A 121 6.37 -34.93 10.82
C GLN A 121 5.71 -35.52 9.57
N LEU A 122 6.23 -35.14 8.40
CA LEU A 122 5.85 -35.66 7.09
C LEU A 122 7.07 -36.30 6.44
N TYR A 123 6.86 -37.11 5.40
CA TYR A 123 7.94 -37.69 4.61
C TYR A 123 7.65 -37.58 3.12
N ASN A 124 8.25 -36.56 2.51
CA ASN A 124 8.22 -36.29 1.07
C ASN A 124 6.79 -36.20 0.51
N PRO A 125 5.98 -35.22 0.94
CA PRO A 125 4.65 -35.07 0.39
C PRO A 125 4.72 -34.73 -1.10
N SER A 126 3.97 -35.44 -1.95
CA SER A 126 4.11 -35.33 -3.41
C SER A 126 2.97 -34.57 -4.08
N SER A 127 1.74 -34.70 -3.59
CA SER A 127 0.56 -34.06 -4.17
C SER A 127 -0.28 -33.36 -3.10
N VAL A 128 -0.87 -32.22 -3.47
CA VAL A 128 -1.84 -31.49 -2.65
C VAL A 128 -3.09 -31.18 -3.47
N PHE A 129 -4.26 -31.28 -2.84
CA PHE A 129 -5.55 -30.94 -3.41
C PHE A 129 -6.41 -30.23 -2.36
N VAL A 130 -7.17 -29.22 -2.76
CA VAL A 130 -8.10 -28.53 -1.85
C VAL A 130 -9.52 -28.71 -2.34
N SER A 131 -10.37 -29.29 -1.50
CA SER A 131 -11.78 -29.52 -1.80
C SER A 131 -12.59 -28.22 -1.83
N SER A 132 -13.82 -28.31 -2.35
CA SER A 132 -14.78 -27.19 -2.32
C SER A 132 -15.13 -26.71 -0.90
N LYS A 133 -14.92 -27.56 0.11
CA LYS A 133 -15.08 -27.25 1.55
C LYS A 133 -13.81 -26.65 2.17
N ASN A 134 -12.80 -26.30 1.37
CA ASN A 134 -11.52 -25.76 1.79
C ASN A 134 -10.68 -26.71 2.67
N GLU A 135 -10.96 -28.01 2.62
CA GLU A 135 -10.16 -29.03 3.29
C GLU A 135 -8.98 -29.43 2.39
N VAL A 136 -7.79 -29.55 2.98
CA VAL A 136 -6.54 -29.80 2.26
C VAL A 136 -6.20 -31.28 2.36
N TYR A 137 -6.13 -31.97 1.23
CA TYR A 137 -5.76 -33.38 1.12
C TYR A 137 -4.37 -33.47 0.50
N PHE A 138 -3.52 -34.35 1.02
CA PHE A 138 -2.19 -34.53 0.45
C PHE A 138 -1.69 -35.95 0.64
N THR A 139 -0.75 -36.35 -0.21
CA THR A 139 -0.02 -37.61 -0.08
C THR A 139 1.15 -37.42 0.87
N ASP A 140 1.27 -38.26 1.88
CA ASP A 140 2.45 -38.37 2.73
C ASP A 140 3.24 -39.59 2.26
N GLN A 141 3.88 -39.42 1.09
CA GLN A 141 4.23 -40.50 0.17
C GLN A 141 5.04 -41.61 0.83
N HIS A 142 6.18 -41.28 1.45
CA HIS A 142 7.06 -42.29 2.02
C HIS A 142 6.59 -42.79 3.39
N ASN A 143 5.60 -42.13 3.98
CA ASN A 143 4.84 -42.67 5.08
C ASN A 143 3.68 -43.58 4.63
N ASN A 144 3.52 -43.85 3.32
CA ASN A 144 2.49 -44.72 2.77
C ASN A 144 1.06 -44.33 3.19
N ARG A 145 0.78 -43.02 3.24
CA ARG A 145 -0.49 -42.47 3.75
C ARG A 145 -1.04 -41.37 2.87
N ILE A 146 -2.37 -41.20 2.94
CA ILE A 146 -3.08 -40.00 2.51
C ILE A 146 -3.52 -39.28 3.78
N ARG A 147 -3.20 -37.99 3.89
CA ARG A 147 -3.52 -37.17 5.05
C ARG A 147 -4.35 -35.96 4.65
N LYS A 148 -5.10 -35.46 5.62
CA LYS A 148 -6.04 -34.35 5.45
C LYS A 148 -5.84 -33.34 6.57
N ILE A 149 -5.78 -32.06 6.22
CA ILE A 149 -5.87 -30.95 7.16
C ILE A 149 -7.35 -30.55 7.27
N LEU A 150 -7.87 -30.61 8.49
CA LEU A 150 -9.22 -30.22 8.85
C LEU A 150 -9.32 -28.69 8.94
N GLU A 151 -10.55 -28.18 8.92
CA GLU A 151 -10.82 -26.74 9.01
C GLU A 151 -10.23 -26.09 10.29
N ASN A 152 -10.16 -26.85 11.38
CA ASN A 152 -9.54 -26.40 12.64
C ASN A 152 -7.99 -26.40 12.62
N GLY A 153 -7.37 -26.73 11.48
CA GLY A 153 -5.91 -26.81 11.34
C GLY A 153 -5.28 -28.12 11.83
N ASN A 154 -6.06 -29.07 12.34
CA ASN A 154 -5.54 -30.37 12.75
C ASN A 154 -5.35 -31.30 11.55
N ILE A 155 -4.42 -32.24 11.67
CA ILE A 155 -4.15 -33.25 10.63
C ILE A 155 -4.70 -34.62 11.03
N ILE A 156 -5.22 -35.36 10.05
CA ILE A 156 -5.64 -36.76 10.22
C ILE A 156 -5.15 -37.61 9.04
N THR A 157 -4.97 -38.91 9.28
CA THR A 157 -4.81 -39.92 8.21
C THR A 157 -6.19 -40.39 7.74
N ILE A 158 -6.42 -40.36 6.43
CA ILE A 158 -7.68 -40.83 5.82
C ILE A 158 -7.55 -42.15 5.07
N ALA A 159 -6.33 -42.51 4.67
CA ALA A 159 -6.03 -43.82 4.06
C ALA A 159 -4.57 -44.21 4.27
N GLY A 160 -4.33 -45.52 4.32
CA GLY A 160 -3.00 -46.08 4.54
C GLY A 160 -2.68 -46.25 6.03
N ASN A 161 -2.18 -47.43 6.39
CA ASN A 161 -1.76 -47.76 7.76
C ASN A 161 -0.23 -47.60 7.99
N GLY A 162 0.51 -47.20 6.96
CA GLY A 162 1.97 -47.02 6.99
C GLY A 162 2.80 -48.22 6.55
N THR A 163 2.22 -49.41 6.48
CA THR A 163 2.88 -50.59 5.92
C THR A 163 2.76 -50.56 4.40
N TYR A 164 3.89 -50.72 3.71
CA TYR A 164 3.90 -50.86 2.25
C TYR A 164 3.20 -52.16 1.84
N GLY A 165 2.33 -52.09 0.84
CA GLY A 165 1.53 -53.21 0.36
C GLY A 165 0.22 -52.71 -0.23
N PHE A 166 -0.72 -53.61 -0.54
CA PHE A 166 -1.99 -53.24 -1.19
C PHE A 166 -3.25 -53.85 -0.54
N SER A 167 -3.13 -54.53 0.59
CA SER A 167 -4.28 -55.16 1.27
C SER A 167 -5.33 -54.14 1.73
N GLY A 168 -6.53 -54.64 2.08
CA GLY A 168 -7.60 -53.82 2.67
C GLY A 168 -8.70 -53.35 1.70
N ASP A 169 -8.70 -53.80 0.44
CA ASP A 169 -9.81 -53.53 -0.48
C ASP A 169 -11.15 -54.02 0.09
N ASN A 170 -12.18 -53.21 -0.10
CA ASN A 170 -13.54 -53.32 0.47
C ASN A 170 -13.64 -53.13 1.99
N GLY A 171 -12.53 -52.84 2.68
CA GLY A 171 -12.50 -52.48 4.10
C GLY A 171 -12.20 -50.99 4.32
N PRO A 172 -12.15 -50.54 5.59
CA PRO A 172 -11.87 -49.14 5.93
C PRO A 172 -10.54 -48.66 5.35
N ALA A 173 -10.53 -47.50 4.70
CA ALA A 173 -9.36 -46.98 4.00
C ALA A 173 -8.14 -46.76 4.92
N THR A 174 -8.37 -46.41 6.19
CA THR A 174 -7.33 -46.21 7.21
C THR A 174 -6.62 -47.51 7.61
N ASN A 175 -7.23 -48.67 7.38
CA ASN A 175 -6.63 -49.98 7.66
C ASN A 175 -5.87 -50.54 6.45
N ALA A 176 -6.10 -49.99 5.26
CA ALA A 176 -5.50 -50.49 4.03
C ALA A 176 -4.00 -50.23 3.96
N GLN A 177 -3.29 -51.06 3.21
CA GLN A 177 -1.90 -50.82 2.85
C GLN A 177 -1.85 -50.07 1.51
N LEU A 178 -0.96 -49.08 1.46
CA LEU A 178 -0.60 -48.33 0.25
C LEU A 178 0.91 -48.43 0.08
N TYR A 179 1.43 -48.21 -1.13
CA TYR A 179 2.86 -48.17 -1.36
C TYR A 179 3.28 -46.95 -2.17
N ASN A 180 3.95 -46.01 -1.49
CA ASN A 180 4.40 -44.72 -2.02
C ASN A 180 3.29 -43.98 -2.79
N PRO A 181 2.08 -43.75 -2.22
CA PRO A 181 1.02 -43.07 -2.95
C PRO A 181 1.48 -41.68 -3.41
N TYR A 182 1.25 -41.34 -4.68
CA TYR A 182 1.87 -40.15 -5.29
C TYR A 182 0.90 -38.98 -5.48
N SER A 183 -0.32 -39.25 -5.91
CA SER A 183 -1.34 -38.25 -6.19
C SER A 183 -2.64 -38.56 -5.46
N VAL A 184 -3.28 -37.51 -4.96
CA VAL A 184 -4.63 -37.54 -4.41
C VAL A 184 -5.50 -36.52 -5.13
N PHE A 185 -6.72 -36.91 -5.47
CA PHE A 185 -7.74 -36.03 -6.02
C PHE A 185 -9.06 -36.26 -5.30
N VAL A 186 -9.82 -35.20 -5.04
CA VAL A 186 -11.15 -35.30 -4.43
C VAL A 186 -12.18 -34.76 -5.40
N SER A 187 -13.13 -35.61 -5.80
CA SER A 187 -14.21 -35.21 -6.71
C SER A 187 -15.22 -34.27 -6.04
N SER A 188 -16.10 -33.67 -6.83
CA SER A 188 -17.24 -32.86 -6.34
C SER A 188 -18.15 -33.63 -5.37
N ASN A 189 -18.18 -34.96 -5.47
CA ASN A 189 -18.99 -35.83 -4.63
C ASN A 189 -18.23 -36.29 -3.36
N ASN A 190 -17.09 -35.66 -3.05
CA ASN A 190 -16.17 -36.02 -1.94
C ASN A 190 -15.54 -37.42 -2.04
N GLU A 191 -15.62 -38.07 -3.20
CA GLU A 191 -14.90 -39.33 -3.42
C GLU A 191 -13.42 -39.04 -3.63
N VAL A 192 -12.54 -39.82 -2.97
CA VAL A 192 -11.10 -39.61 -2.98
C VAL A 192 -10.42 -40.63 -3.88
N TYR A 193 -9.65 -40.18 -4.85
CA TYR A 193 -8.90 -40.99 -5.80
C TYR A 193 -7.42 -40.91 -5.50
N ILE A 194 -6.73 -42.05 -5.53
CA ILE A 194 -5.35 -42.20 -5.09
C ILE A 194 -4.56 -42.94 -6.16
N THR A 195 -3.40 -42.43 -6.55
CA THR A 195 -2.42 -43.23 -7.28
C THR A 195 -1.58 -44.03 -6.29
N ASP A 196 -1.82 -45.33 -6.23
CA ASP A 196 -1.04 -46.28 -5.42
C ASP A 196 0.20 -46.70 -6.25
N TYR A 197 1.08 -45.72 -6.42
CA TYR A 197 2.13 -45.67 -7.45
C TYR A 197 3.00 -46.93 -7.51
N SER A 198 3.55 -47.37 -6.38
CA SER A 198 4.43 -48.53 -6.35
C SER A 198 3.67 -49.87 -6.43
N ASN A 199 2.36 -49.86 -6.21
CA ASN A 199 1.50 -51.03 -6.43
C ASN A 199 0.87 -51.07 -7.83
N HIS A 200 1.13 -50.07 -8.68
CA HIS A 200 0.63 -50.03 -10.06
C HIS A 200 -0.91 -50.00 -10.17
N ARG A 201 -1.56 -49.26 -9.28
CA ARG A 201 -3.03 -49.19 -9.18
C ARG A 201 -3.54 -47.77 -8.98
N ILE A 202 -4.81 -47.58 -9.32
CA ILE A 202 -5.62 -46.45 -8.86
C ILE A 202 -6.61 -46.98 -7.83
N ARG A 203 -6.60 -46.38 -6.64
CA ARG A 203 -7.51 -46.71 -5.53
C ARG A 203 -8.52 -45.59 -5.36
N LYS A 204 -9.71 -45.91 -4.86
CA LYS A 204 -10.79 -44.95 -4.58
C LYS A 204 -11.33 -45.19 -3.17
N ILE A 205 -11.48 -44.13 -2.38
CA ILE A 205 -12.24 -44.16 -1.12
C ILE A 205 -13.69 -43.84 -1.47
N LEU A 206 -14.58 -44.77 -1.14
CA LEU A 206 -16.02 -44.65 -1.29
C LEU A 206 -16.61 -43.77 -0.18
N GLU A 207 -17.84 -43.31 -0.37
CA GLU A 207 -18.55 -42.47 0.59
C GLU A 207 -18.67 -43.11 2.00
N ASN A 208 -18.75 -44.44 2.07
CA ASN A 208 -18.77 -45.17 3.33
C ASN A 208 -17.40 -45.30 4.02
N GLY A 209 -16.34 -44.69 3.47
CA GLY A 209 -14.97 -44.73 3.99
C GLY A 209 -14.18 -45.99 3.64
N ASN A 210 -14.75 -46.91 2.85
CA ASN A 210 -14.02 -48.09 2.38
C ASN A 210 -13.17 -47.76 1.14
N ILE A 211 -12.05 -48.45 0.99
CA ILE A 211 -11.19 -48.32 -0.19
C ILE A 211 -11.43 -49.45 -1.19
N VAL A 212 -11.35 -49.15 -2.48
CA VAL A 212 -11.44 -50.13 -3.57
C VAL A 212 -10.40 -49.85 -4.66
N THR A 213 -9.98 -50.87 -5.39
CA THR A 213 -9.19 -50.71 -6.61
C THR A 213 -10.11 -50.46 -7.81
N ILE A 214 -9.89 -49.36 -8.54
CA ILE A 214 -10.69 -49.01 -9.74
C ILE A 214 -9.94 -49.20 -11.05
N ALA A 215 -8.60 -49.26 -11.02
CA ALA A 215 -7.78 -49.58 -12.17
C ALA A 215 -6.44 -50.18 -11.78
N GLY A 216 -5.88 -50.99 -12.67
CA GLY A 216 -4.61 -51.68 -12.45
C GLY A 216 -4.80 -53.03 -11.75
N ASN A 217 -4.21 -54.08 -12.33
CA ASN A 217 -4.23 -55.42 -11.72
C ASN A 217 -3.07 -55.67 -10.74
N GLY A 218 -2.12 -54.74 -10.64
CA GLY A 218 -0.95 -54.82 -9.75
C GLY A 218 0.32 -55.36 -10.40
N ASN A 219 0.25 -55.88 -11.63
CA ASN A 219 1.43 -56.21 -12.42
C ASN A 219 1.88 -54.98 -13.21
N TYR A 220 3.17 -54.64 -13.12
CA TYR A 220 3.72 -53.59 -13.98
C TYR A 220 3.66 -54.03 -15.45
N GLY A 221 3.23 -53.13 -16.33
CA GLY A 221 3.16 -53.38 -17.76
C GLY A 221 2.09 -52.53 -18.42
N PHE A 222 1.85 -52.77 -19.71
CA PHE A 222 0.82 -52.09 -20.48
C PHE A 222 -0.09 -53.12 -21.16
N SER A 223 -1.37 -53.09 -20.84
CA SER A 223 -2.43 -53.89 -21.49
C SER A 223 -3.82 -53.38 -21.08
N GLY A 224 -4.87 -53.92 -21.70
CA GLY A 224 -6.25 -53.74 -21.26
C GLY A 224 -7.03 -52.60 -21.91
N ASP A 225 -6.46 -51.89 -22.89
CA ASP A 225 -7.20 -50.87 -23.62
C ASP A 225 -8.48 -51.43 -24.26
N ASN A 226 -9.56 -50.64 -24.15
CA ASN A 226 -10.95 -50.98 -24.51
C ASN A 226 -11.61 -52.05 -23.64
N GLY A 227 -10.94 -52.55 -22.60
CA GLY A 227 -11.51 -53.48 -21.62
C GLY A 227 -11.66 -52.85 -20.22
N PRO A 228 -12.15 -53.62 -19.24
CA PRO A 228 -12.34 -53.14 -17.86
C PRO A 228 -11.04 -52.63 -17.25
N ALA A 229 -11.08 -51.44 -16.64
CA ALA A 229 -9.89 -50.78 -16.09
C ALA A 229 -9.19 -51.59 -14.99
N THR A 230 -9.93 -52.40 -14.22
CA THR A 230 -9.41 -53.27 -13.16
C THR A 230 -8.56 -54.43 -13.69
N ASN A 231 -8.75 -54.84 -14.94
CA ASN A 231 -7.97 -55.91 -15.57
C ASN A 231 -6.67 -55.40 -16.22
N ALA A 232 -6.60 -54.09 -16.47
CA ALA A 232 -5.51 -53.46 -17.18
C ALA A 232 -4.20 -53.49 -16.39
N GLN A 233 -3.06 -53.59 -17.07
CA GLN A 233 -1.77 -53.31 -16.47
C GLN A 233 -1.48 -51.81 -16.55
N LEU A 234 -1.09 -51.24 -15.42
CA LEU A 234 -0.51 -49.91 -15.28
C LEU A 234 0.95 -50.07 -14.89
N ASN A 235 1.76 -49.03 -15.08
CA ASN A 235 3.15 -49.05 -14.65
C ASN A 235 3.50 -47.71 -13.99
N ARG A 236 3.51 -47.75 -12.65
CA ARG A 236 3.80 -46.60 -11.79
C ARG A 236 2.92 -45.39 -12.14
N PRO A 237 1.58 -45.50 -12.04
CA PRO A 237 0.69 -44.40 -12.32
C PRO A 237 1.00 -43.28 -11.33
N ASN A 238 1.23 -42.07 -11.84
CA ASN A 238 1.82 -40.99 -11.06
C ASN A 238 0.74 -39.99 -10.61
N SER A 239 -0.10 -39.55 -11.55
CA SER A 239 -1.20 -38.60 -11.30
C SER A 239 -2.56 -39.18 -11.66
N VAL A 240 -3.59 -38.78 -10.90
CA VAL A 240 -5.01 -39.07 -11.17
C VAL A 240 -5.81 -37.78 -11.11
N PHE A 241 -6.75 -37.60 -12.05
CA PHE A 241 -7.69 -36.49 -12.07
C PHE A 241 -9.06 -36.99 -12.53
N VAL A 242 -10.16 -36.43 -12.03
CA VAL A 242 -11.50 -36.82 -12.44
C VAL A 242 -12.24 -35.62 -13.00
N SER A 243 -12.84 -35.79 -14.18
CA SER A 243 -13.68 -34.80 -14.85
C SER A 243 -14.85 -35.51 -15.50
N ASN A 244 -16.08 -35.02 -15.32
CA ASN A 244 -17.28 -35.60 -15.93
C ASN A 244 -17.43 -37.12 -15.71
N ASN A 245 -17.17 -37.60 -14.49
CA ASN A 245 -17.14 -39.04 -14.12
C ASN A 245 -16.10 -39.90 -14.86
N GLU A 246 -15.23 -39.31 -15.67
CA GLU A 246 -14.11 -39.99 -16.30
C GLU A 246 -12.83 -39.78 -15.48
N VAL A 247 -11.98 -40.81 -15.41
CA VAL A 247 -10.75 -40.80 -14.61
C VAL A 247 -9.53 -40.75 -15.53
N TYR A 248 -8.76 -39.69 -15.45
CA TYR A 248 -7.55 -39.47 -16.22
C TYR A 248 -6.33 -39.89 -15.40
N ILE A 249 -5.44 -40.67 -15.99
CA ILE A 249 -4.32 -41.30 -15.31
C ILE A 249 -3.04 -41.01 -16.09
N SER A 250 -2.03 -40.50 -15.40
CA SER A 250 -0.68 -40.45 -15.93
C SER A 250 0.02 -41.79 -15.69
N ASP A 251 0.01 -42.67 -16.69
CA ASP A 251 0.62 -44.00 -16.65
C ASP A 251 2.12 -43.87 -16.98
N GLN A 252 2.85 -43.26 -16.04
CA GLN A 252 4.13 -42.60 -16.27
C GLN A 252 5.18 -43.51 -16.91
N SER A 253 5.38 -44.72 -16.39
CA SER A 253 6.45 -45.59 -16.90
C SER A 253 6.05 -46.29 -18.20
N ASN A 254 4.76 -46.30 -18.55
CA ASN A 254 4.26 -46.70 -19.86
C ASN A 254 4.23 -45.56 -20.87
N GLN A 255 4.70 -44.34 -20.53
CA GLN A 255 4.77 -43.19 -21.44
C GLN A 255 3.41 -42.80 -22.03
N ARG A 256 2.33 -42.92 -21.23
CA ARG A 256 0.95 -42.75 -21.69
C ARG A 256 0.11 -41.94 -20.71
N ILE A 257 -0.88 -41.26 -21.26
CA ILE A 257 -2.05 -40.80 -20.52
C ILE A 257 -3.20 -41.75 -20.84
N ARG A 258 -3.79 -42.34 -19.80
CA ARG A 258 -4.91 -43.29 -19.89
C ARG A 258 -6.18 -42.61 -19.37
N LYS A 259 -7.35 -43.02 -19.85
CA LYS A 259 -8.66 -42.54 -19.38
C LYS A 259 -9.58 -43.72 -19.09
N ILE A 260 -10.18 -43.76 -17.90
CA ILE A 260 -11.32 -44.63 -17.58
C ILE A 260 -12.58 -43.89 -18.01
N LEU A 261 -13.32 -44.50 -18.93
CA LEU A 261 -14.60 -44.02 -19.43
C LEU A 261 -15.70 -44.26 -18.39
N GLU A 262 -16.84 -43.60 -18.56
CA GLU A 262 -18.01 -43.75 -17.68
C GLU A 262 -18.49 -45.21 -17.56
N ASN A 263 -18.30 -46.03 -18.60
CA ASN A 263 -18.63 -47.46 -18.59
C ASN A 263 -17.61 -48.35 -17.85
N GLY A 264 -16.56 -47.77 -17.26
CA GLY A 264 -15.52 -48.48 -16.52
C GLY A 264 -14.40 -49.07 -17.39
N ASN A 265 -14.45 -48.89 -18.72
CA ASN A 265 -13.37 -49.32 -19.60
C ASN A 265 -12.23 -48.31 -19.63
N ILE A 266 -10.99 -48.78 -19.81
CA ILE A 266 -9.81 -47.92 -19.93
C ILE A 266 -9.38 -47.79 -21.39
N ILE A 267 -8.93 -46.60 -21.79
CA ILE A 267 -8.34 -46.32 -23.11
C ILE A 267 -7.07 -45.49 -22.98
N THR A 268 -6.19 -45.53 -23.98
CA THR A 268 -5.08 -44.57 -24.12
C THR A 268 -5.56 -43.34 -24.88
N ILE A 269 -5.34 -42.14 -24.32
CA ILE A 269 -5.70 -40.86 -24.96
C ILE A 269 -4.47 -40.06 -25.44
N ALA A 270 -3.28 -40.35 -24.91
CA ALA A 270 -2.03 -39.79 -25.41
C ALA A 270 -0.84 -40.70 -25.13
N GLY A 271 0.19 -40.61 -25.98
CA GLY A 271 1.41 -41.38 -25.85
C GLY A 271 1.35 -42.72 -26.59
N ASN A 272 2.38 -43.01 -27.38
CA ASN A 272 2.50 -44.26 -28.13
C ASN A 272 3.29 -45.36 -27.40
N GLY A 273 3.83 -45.06 -26.22
CA GLY A 273 4.61 -45.98 -25.39
C GLY A 273 6.12 -45.94 -25.55
N ASN A 274 6.63 -45.30 -26.61
CA ASN A 274 8.05 -45.05 -26.75
C ASN A 274 8.40 -43.75 -26.01
N TYR A 275 9.44 -43.81 -25.17
CA TYR A 275 9.95 -42.60 -24.52
C TYR A 275 10.63 -41.71 -25.56
N GLY A 276 10.36 -40.40 -25.50
CA GLY A 276 10.92 -39.42 -26.43
C GLY A 276 10.00 -38.22 -26.61
N PHE A 277 10.32 -37.35 -27.55
CA PHE A 277 9.50 -36.17 -27.88
C PHE A 277 9.21 -36.13 -29.38
N SER A 278 7.94 -36.28 -29.75
CA SER A 278 7.44 -36.14 -31.12
C SER A 278 5.91 -35.98 -31.15
N GLY A 279 5.35 -35.73 -32.33
CA GLY A 279 3.89 -35.76 -32.58
C GLY A 279 3.13 -34.46 -32.24
N ASP A 280 3.82 -33.38 -31.88
CA ASP A 280 3.16 -32.07 -31.72
C ASP A 280 2.46 -31.64 -33.01
N ASN A 281 1.29 -31.03 -32.85
CA ASN A 281 0.31 -30.67 -33.89
C ASN A 281 -0.36 -31.84 -34.62
N GLY A 282 -0.10 -33.08 -34.20
CA GLY A 282 -0.78 -34.28 -34.68
C GLY A 282 -1.59 -34.98 -33.57
N PRO A 283 -2.19 -36.15 -33.87
CA PRO A 283 -2.99 -36.90 -32.91
C PRO A 283 -2.19 -37.26 -31.65
N ALA A 284 -2.77 -37.00 -30.47
CA ALA A 284 -2.10 -37.20 -29.19
C ALA A 284 -1.67 -38.66 -28.93
N THR A 285 -2.41 -39.63 -29.46
CA THR A 285 -2.11 -41.07 -29.37
C THR A 285 -0.85 -41.49 -30.14
N ASN A 286 -0.42 -40.69 -31.13
CA ASN A 286 0.79 -40.97 -31.90
C ASN A 286 2.05 -40.33 -31.30
N ALA A 287 1.90 -39.37 -30.39
CA ALA A 287 3.01 -38.64 -29.81
C ALA A 287 3.88 -39.53 -28.91
N GLN A 288 5.18 -39.25 -28.89
CA GLN A 288 6.06 -39.76 -27.84
C GLN A 288 5.98 -38.80 -26.65
N LEU A 289 5.78 -39.38 -25.47
CA LEU A 289 5.88 -38.72 -24.16
C LEU A 289 7.10 -39.29 -23.44
N ASN A 290 7.61 -38.58 -22.44
CA ASN A 290 8.72 -39.05 -21.62
C ASN A 290 8.50 -38.71 -20.15
N ARG A 291 8.12 -39.75 -19.40
CA ARG A 291 7.72 -39.76 -18.00
C ARG A 291 6.62 -38.72 -17.73
N PRO A 292 5.46 -38.78 -18.40
CA PRO A 292 4.36 -37.88 -18.09
C PRO A 292 4.04 -38.01 -16.60
N ASN A 293 4.18 -36.93 -15.84
CA ASN A 293 4.12 -36.95 -14.38
C ASN A 293 2.71 -36.58 -13.90
N SER A 294 2.19 -35.46 -14.38
CA SER A 294 0.89 -34.92 -14.00
C SER A 294 -0.07 -34.84 -15.19
N VAL A 295 -1.35 -35.12 -14.92
CA VAL A 295 -2.47 -34.89 -15.84
C VAL A 295 -3.52 -34.02 -15.15
N PHE A 296 -4.03 -33.01 -15.84
CA PHE A 296 -5.10 -32.13 -15.37
C PHE A 296 -6.07 -31.84 -16.51
N VAL A 297 -7.37 -31.72 -16.22
CA VAL A 297 -8.38 -31.42 -17.25
C VAL A 297 -9.10 -30.14 -16.92
N SER A 298 -9.15 -29.23 -17.89
CA SER A 298 -9.92 -27.97 -17.83
C SER A 298 -10.60 -27.73 -19.17
N ASN A 299 -11.88 -27.38 -19.17
CA ASN A 299 -12.67 -27.11 -20.37
C ASN A 299 -12.52 -28.21 -21.46
N ASN A 300 -12.57 -29.48 -21.05
CA ASN A 300 -12.36 -30.67 -21.91
C ASN A 300 -10.97 -30.78 -22.57
N GLU A 301 -10.01 -29.94 -22.20
CA GLU A 301 -8.64 -30.00 -22.66
C GLU A 301 -7.76 -30.66 -21.59
N VAL A 302 -6.81 -31.48 -22.03
CA VAL A 302 -5.98 -32.30 -21.12
C VAL A 302 -4.56 -31.74 -21.09
N TYR A 303 -4.12 -31.28 -19.92
CA TYR A 303 -2.81 -30.72 -19.67
C TYR A 303 -1.90 -31.81 -19.09
N ILE A 304 -0.69 -31.90 -19.61
CA ILE A 304 0.27 -32.96 -19.32
C ILE A 304 1.60 -32.34 -18.95
N SER A 305 2.13 -32.71 -17.78
CA SER A 305 3.52 -32.43 -17.45
C SER A 305 4.41 -33.52 -18.04
N ASP A 306 4.95 -33.26 -19.23
CA ASP A 306 5.82 -34.18 -19.98
C ASP A 306 7.26 -34.07 -19.44
N GLN A 307 7.42 -34.56 -18.21
CA GLN A 307 8.47 -34.17 -17.28
C GLN A 307 9.88 -34.27 -17.86
N SER A 308 10.27 -35.43 -18.39
CA SER A 308 11.64 -35.64 -18.89
C SER A 308 11.87 -35.02 -20.26
N ASN A 309 10.79 -34.64 -20.96
CA ASN A 309 10.85 -33.79 -22.14
C ASN A 309 10.91 -32.30 -21.81
N GLN A 310 10.95 -31.90 -20.53
CA GLN A 310 11.10 -30.50 -20.11
C GLN A 310 9.97 -29.59 -20.64
N ARG A 311 8.75 -30.13 -20.74
CA ARG A 311 7.61 -29.47 -21.39
C ARG A 311 6.31 -29.66 -20.64
N ILE A 312 5.42 -28.68 -20.79
CA ILE A 312 4.00 -28.85 -20.57
C ILE A 312 3.33 -28.97 -21.93
N ARG A 313 2.58 -30.05 -22.13
CA ARG A 313 1.83 -30.32 -23.37
C ARG A 313 0.34 -30.34 -23.08
N LYS A 314 -0.46 -30.10 -24.10
CA LYS A 314 -1.91 -29.98 -24.03
C LYS A 314 -2.55 -30.75 -25.17
N ILE A 315 -3.52 -31.60 -24.85
CA ILE A 315 -4.44 -32.18 -25.83
C ILE A 315 -5.58 -31.19 -26.03
N LEU A 316 -5.74 -30.74 -27.27
CA LEU A 316 -6.81 -29.87 -27.72
C LEU A 316 -8.11 -30.66 -27.88
N GLU A 317 -9.23 -29.95 -27.96
CA GLU A 317 -10.57 -30.56 -28.15
C GLU A 317 -10.65 -31.47 -29.39
N ASN A 318 -9.88 -31.18 -30.44
CA ASN A 318 -9.81 -32.01 -31.65
C ASN A 318 -8.95 -33.28 -31.50
N GLY A 319 -8.40 -33.55 -30.31
CA GLY A 319 -7.56 -34.71 -30.02
C GLY A 319 -6.08 -34.57 -30.43
N ASN A 320 -5.66 -33.42 -30.97
CA ASN A 320 -4.26 -33.16 -31.26
C ASN A 320 -3.51 -32.68 -30.02
N ILE A 321 -2.21 -32.98 -29.95
CA ILE A 321 -1.35 -32.53 -28.85
C ILE A 321 -0.46 -31.37 -29.29
N VAL A 322 -0.26 -30.39 -28.42
CA VAL A 322 0.65 -29.25 -28.64
C VAL A 322 1.47 -28.95 -27.39
N THR A 323 2.70 -28.47 -27.57
CA THR A 323 3.49 -27.89 -26.46
C THR A 323 2.98 -26.48 -26.14
N ILE A 324 2.68 -26.23 -24.86
CA ILE A 324 2.25 -24.91 -24.38
C ILE A 324 3.31 -24.20 -23.54
N ALA A 325 4.29 -24.93 -23.00
CA ALA A 325 5.45 -24.38 -22.31
C ALA A 325 6.65 -25.31 -22.34
N GLY A 326 7.85 -24.73 -22.28
CA GLY A 326 9.10 -25.47 -22.29
C GLY A 326 9.65 -25.71 -23.70
N ASN A 327 10.95 -25.53 -23.86
CA ASN A 327 11.64 -25.68 -25.15
C ASN A 327 12.36 -27.04 -25.30
N GLY A 328 12.35 -27.88 -24.26
CA GLY A 328 13.02 -29.18 -24.23
C GLY A 328 14.41 -29.24 -23.64
N THR A 329 15.01 -28.08 -23.37
CA THR A 329 16.31 -27.99 -22.71
C THR A 329 16.09 -27.79 -21.23
N ALA A 330 16.67 -28.67 -20.41
CA ALA A 330 16.67 -28.54 -18.96
C ALA A 330 17.37 -27.22 -18.55
N GLY A 331 16.71 -26.41 -17.74
CA GLY A 331 17.25 -25.16 -17.24
C GLY A 331 16.16 -24.18 -16.82
N PHE A 332 16.54 -22.92 -16.57
CA PHE A 332 15.63 -21.85 -16.18
C PHE A 332 15.84 -20.61 -17.05
N SER A 333 14.82 -20.23 -17.82
CA SER A 333 14.79 -18.98 -18.60
C SER A 333 13.38 -18.66 -19.10
N GLY A 334 13.20 -17.47 -19.69
CA GLY A 334 11.95 -17.03 -20.34
C GLY A 334 10.96 -16.31 -19.43
N ASP A 335 11.28 -16.16 -18.14
CA ASP A 335 10.43 -15.42 -17.21
C ASP A 335 10.42 -13.92 -17.50
N SER A 336 9.22 -13.34 -17.51
CA SER A 336 9.03 -11.90 -17.37
C SER A 336 9.15 -11.49 -15.90
N PRO A 337 9.49 -10.21 -15.61
CA PRO A 337 9.44 -9.71 -14.23
C PRO A 337 8.07 -9.94 -13.61
N PHE A 338 8.04 -10.59 -12.45
CA PHE A 338 6.81 -10.79 -11.69
C PHE A 338 6.43 -9.51 -10.95
N ASN A 339 5.19 -9.05 -11.13
CA ASN A 339 4.60 -7.95 -10.38
C ASN A 339 3.25 -8.42 -9.84
N ILE A 340 3.14 -8.59 -8.53
CA ILE A 340 1.93 -9.11 -7.87
C ILE A 340 0.69 -8.21 -8.08
N ILE A 341 0.88 -6.91 -8.32
CA ILE A 341 -0.22 -5.96 -8.56
C ILE A 341 -0.76 -6.12 -9.98
N MET A 342 0.12 -6.32 -10.97
CA MET A 342 -0.29 -6.57 -12.36
C MET A 342 -0.72 -8.02 -12.59
N TYR A 343 -0.13 -8.95 -11.86
CA TYR A 343 -0.30 -10.39 -12.00
C TYR A 343 -0.45 -11.02 -10.61
N PRO A 344 -1.59 -10.80 -9.94
CA PRO A 344 -1.87 -11.46 -8.67
C PRO A 344 -1.70 -12.98 -8.84
N HIS A 345 -1.43 -13.67 -7.72
CA HIS A 345 -1.13 -15.09 -7.75
C HIS A 345 -2.21 -15.88 -8.52
N ILE A 346 -3.47 -15.39 -8.58
CA ILE A 346 -4.49 -15.69 -9.60
C ILE A 346 -5.11 -14.39 -10.16
N GLY A 347 -5.45 -14.41 -11.45
CA GLY A 347 -5.79 -13.27 -12.31
C GLY A 347 -6.96 -12.39 -11.87
N ASN A 348 -6.98 -11.19 -12.47
CA ASN A 348 -7.93 -10.10 -12.29
C ASN A 348 -9.36 -10.56 -12.04
N LYS A 349 -9.90 -10.20 -10.88
CA LYS A 349 -11.31 -9.83 -10.82
C LYS A 349 -11.44 -8.58 -11.70
N LEU A 350 -11.84 -8.75 -12.96
CA LEU A 350 -12.74 -7.76 -13.54
C LEU A 350 -13.87 -7.62 -12.53
N LEU A 351 -13.87 -6.48 -11.85
CA LEU A 351 -14.93 -5.98 -10.99
C LEU A 351 -16.22 -5.96 -11.81
N THR A 352 -16.92 -7.09 -11.86
CA THR A 352 -18.29 -7.16 -12.32
C THR A 352 -19.15 -7.48 -11.10
N GLY A 353 -20.00 -6.51 -10.74
CA GLY A 353 -21.12 -6.72 -9.84
C GLY A 353 -20.82 -6.54 -8.35
N ASN A 354 -21.13 -5.34 -7.87
CA ASN A 354 -21.70 -4.96 -6.58
C ASN A 354 -21.31 -5.66 -5.26
N SER A 355 -21.11 -4.76 -4.30
CA SER A 355 -21.35 -4.86 -2.86
C SER A 355 -20.19 -5.35 -1.97
N SER A 356 -19.74 -4.38 -1.16
CA SER A 356 -19.48 -4.52 0.29
C SER A 356 -18.61 -5.68 0.73
N LEU A 357 -17.29 -5.46 0.79
CA LEU A 357 -16.49 -5.94 1.92
C LEU A 357 -15.14 -5.20 2.07
N TYR A 358 -15.06 -3.92 1.68
CA TYR A 358 -13.89 -3.08 1.97
C TYR A 358 -14.01 -2.46 3.36
N SER A 359 -13.84 -3.29 4.39
CA SER A 359 -13.52 -2.78 5.71
C SER A 359 -12.57 -3.76 6.41
N LYS A 360 -11.45 -3.21 6.89
CA LYS A 360 -10.43 -3.80 7.77
C LYS A 360 -9.35 -4.62 7.05
N ILE A 361 -8.21 -4.00 6.73
CA ILE A 361 -7.07 -3.77 7.66
C ILE A 361 -6.03 -2.85 6.98
N GLU A 362 -5.28 -2.17 7.82
CA GLU A 362 -4.51 -0.93 7.62
C GLU A 362 -3.28 -1.00 6.71
N TYR A 363 -2.84 0.21 6.35
CA TYR A 363 -1.96 0.57 5.26
C TYR A 363 -0.47 0.33 5.54
N ASN A 364 0.21 -0.32 4.58
CA ASN A 364 1.65 -0.16 4.35
C ASN A 364 1.88 -0.03 2.83
N LEU A 365 1.52 1.12 2.25
CA LEU A 365 1.69 1.37 0.82
C LEU A 365 3.17 1.65 0.51
N LYS A 366 3.83 0.72 -0.20
CA LYS A 366 5.12 0.97 -0.85
C LYS A 366 4.91 1.76 -2.16
N LYS A 367 5.86 2.67 -2.43
CA LYS A 367 5.96 3.69 -3.49
C LYS A 367 5.63 3.26 -4.95
N HIS A 368 5.41 1.98 -5.23
CA HIS A 368 5.31 1.42 -6.59
C HIS A 368 3.89 0.99 -7.03
N SER A 369 2.85 1.24 -6.23
CA SER A 369 1.44 0.90 -6.54
C SER A 369 0.69 2.11 -7.14
N ARG A 370 1.22 2.67 -8.22
CA ARG A 370 0.83 3.97 -8.78
C ARG A 370 0.12 3.77 -10.13
N ASP A 371 -1.15 4.14 -10.27
CA ASP A 371 -1.86 4.11 -11.56
C ASP A 371 -1.40 5.29 -12.44
N GLN A 372 -1.16 5.04 -13.73
CA GLN A 372 -0.98 6.12 -14.71
C GLN A 372 -2.33 6.74 -15.05
N LEU A 373 -2.42 8.07 -14.95
CA LEU A 373 -3.63 8.80 -15.28
C LEU A 373 -3.70 9.09 -16.78
N PHE A 374 -4.67 8.48 -17.46
CA PHE A 374 -4.97 8.74 -18.88
C PHE A 374 -3.73 8.64 -19.80
N GLY A 375 -2.79 7.73 -19.49
CA GLY A 375 -1.55 7.54 -20.27
C GLY A 375 -0.46 8.59 -20.01
N PHE A 376 -0.66 9.55 -19.11
CA PHE A 376 0.34 10.52 -18.69
C PHE A 376 1.25 9.93 -17.59
N GLN A 377 2.48 10.45 -17.48
CA GLN A 377 3.41 10.10 -16.40
C GLN A 377 3.05 10.77 -15.06
N ILE A 378 1.76 11.02 -14.84
CA ILE A 378 1.19 11.42 -13.56
C ILE A 378 0.60 10.16 -12.93
N TYR A 379 1.02 9.91 -11.71
CA TYR A 379 0.85 8.68 -10.98
C TYR A 379 0.10 8.94 -9.68
N GLY A 380 -1.03 8.29 -9.48
CA GLY A 380 -1.82 8.47 -8.27
C GLY A 380 -2.88 7.39 -8.13
N PHE A 381 -3.21 7.02 -6.90
CA PHE A 381 -4.30 6.06 -6.66
C PHE A 381 -5.62 6.83 -6.59
N ILE A 382 -6.27 7.01 -7.75
CA ILE A 382 -7.45 7.88 -7.88
C ILE A 382 -8.56 7.59 -6.87
N PRO A 383 -8.88 6.34 -6.51
CA PRO A 383 -9.87 6.08 -5.47
C PRO A 383 -9.46 6.59 -4.07
N LEU A 384 -8.16 6.62 -3.75
CA LEU A 384 -7.64 7.15 -2.48
C LEU A 384 -7.54 8.67 -2.54
N ILE A 385 -7.15 9.24 -3.68
CA ILE A 385 -7.18 10.69 -3.89
C ILE A 385 -8.63 11.19 -3.84
N GLU A 386 -9.58 10.48 -4.45
CA GLU A 386 -11.01 10.78 -4.38
C GLU A 386 -11.55 10.70 -2.96
N LYS A 387 -10.98 9.83 -2.13
CA LYS A 387 -11.35 9.71 -0.72
C LYS A 387 -10.71 10.81 0.15
N ILE A 388 -9.44 11.16 -0.10
CA ILE A 388 -8.67 12.12 0.71
C ILE A 388 -8.95 13.57 0.28
N SER A 389 -9.12 13.79 -1.01
CA SER A 389 -9.29 15.08 -1.66
C SER A 389 -10.23 14.94 -2.87
N PRO A 390 -11.54 14.74 -2.62
CA PRO A 390 -12.54 14.51 -3.67
C PRO A 390 -12.54 15.59 -4.76
N LYS A 391 -12.27 16.85 -4.38
CA LYS A 391 -12.24 17.98 -5.33
C LYS A 391 -11.02 17.91 -6.24
N PHE A 392 -9.85 17.59 -5.69
CA PHE A 392 -8.62 17.38 -6.46
C PHE A 392 -8.76 16.19 -7.43
N SER A 393 -9.41 15.11 -6.97
CA SER A 393 -9.68 13.94 -7.81
C SER A 393 -10.57 14.27 -9.02
N ASN A 394 -11.60 15.10 -8.87
CA ASN A 394 -12.44 15.52 -9.99
C ASN A 394 -11.66 16.26 -11.09
N ILE A 395 -10.63 17.02 -10.72
CA ILE A 395 -9.76 17.71 -11.68
C ILE A 395 -8.79 16.73 -12.34
N LEU A 396 -8.22 15.78 -11.59
CA LEU A 396 -7.42 14.71 -12.17
C LEU A 396 -8.21 13.82 -13.14
N LYS A 397 -9.53 13.72 -12.99
CA LYS A 397 -10.41 13.00 -13.92
C LYS A 397 -10.71 13.77 -15.21
N ASN A 398 -10.30 15.04 -15.34
CA ASN A 398 -10.52 15.82 -16.54
C ASN A 398 -9.40 15.60 -17.56
N GLU A 399 -9.55 14.54 -18.36
CA GLU A 399 -8.59 14.13 -19.40
C GLU A 399 -8.22 15.26 -20.37
N LYS A 400 -9.20 16.07 -20.81
CA LYS A 400 -8.93 17.20 -21.73
C LYS A 400 -8.01 18.25 -21.12
N MET A 401 -8.13 18.50 -19.82
CA MET A 401 -7.25 19.44 -19.12
C MET A 401 -5.84 18.88 -18.98
N LEU A 402 -5.70 17.60 -18.60
CA LEU A 402 -4.39 16.95 -18.44
C LEU A 402 -3.62 16.88 -19.78
N CYS A 403 -4.31 16.65 -20.90
CA CYS A 403 -3.72 16.65 -22.24
C CYS A 403 -3.15 18.01 -22.66
N LEU A 404 -3.61 19.11 -22.06
CA LEU A 404 -3.16 20.47 -22.39
C LEU A 404 -2.03 20.95 -21.47
N MET A 405 -1.63 20.15 -20.47
CA MET A 405 -0.60 20.52 -19.50
C MET A 405 0.81 20.19 -19.99
N SER A 406 1.75 21.10 -19.73
CA SER A 406 3.17 20.90 -20.03
C SER A 406 3.81 19.89 -19.07
N SER A 407 4.94 19.30 -19.45
CA SER A 407 5.64 18.32 -18.61
C SER A 407 5.99 18.85 -17.21
N SER A 408 6.32 20.14 -17.11
CA SER A 408 6.57 20.82 -15.82
C SER A 408 5.32 20.84 -14.93
N GLN A 409 4.16 21.15 -15.52
CA GLN A 409 2.88 21.17 -14.81
C GLN A 409 2.46 19.77 -14.35
N GLN A 410 2.74 18.74 -15.17
CA GLN A 410 2.49 17.35 -14.81
C GLN A 410 3.35 16.90 -13.62
N GLU A 411 4.62 17.34 -13.55
CA GLU A 411 5.51 17.07 -12.42
C GLU A 411 5.04 17.75 -11.12
N ILE A 412 4.56 18.99 -11.21
CA ILE A 412 3.98 19.69 -10.06
C ILE A 412 2.75 18.93 -9.53
N ILE A 413 1.86 18.48 -10.41
CA ILE A 413 0.70 17.68 -10.03
C ILE A 413 1.12 16.37 -9.37
N GLN A 414 2.17 15.71 -9.88
CA GLN A 414 2.73 14.52 -9.24
C GLN A 414 3.18 14.79 -7.81
N LYS A 415 3.89 15.90 -7.58
CA LYS A 415 4.35 16.30 -6.24
C LYS A 415 3.17 16.57 -5.30
N LEU A 416 2.09 17.19 -5.79
CA LEU A 416 0.87 17.43 -5.01
C LEU A 416 0.12 16.13 -4.65
N ILE A 417 0.00 15.20 -5.60
CA ILE A 417 -0.56 13.86 -5.36
C ILE A 417 0.25 13.14 -4.26
N ASP A 418 1.58 13.17 -4.37
CA ASP A 418 2.46 12.52 -3.41
C ASP A 418 2.32 13.15 -2.00
N SER A 419 2.17 14.49 -1.93
CA SER A 419 1.85 15.20 -0.68
C SER A 419 0.58 14.67 -0.02
N LEU A 420 -0.51 14.61 -0.78
CA LEU A 420 -1.82 14.20 -0.26
C LEU A 420 -1.83 12.76 0.26
N LEU A 421 -1.12 11.88 -0.42
CA LEU A 421 -1.15 10.44 -0.15
C LEU A 421 -0.19 10.02 0.96
N TYR A 422 0.94 10.73 1.13
CA TYR A 422 2.06 10.21 1.92
C TYR A 422 2.58 11.17 2.99
N ASP A 423 2.54 12.48 2.79
CA ASP A 423 3.12 13.43 3.74
C ASP A 423 2.45 14.81 3.60
N LYS A 424 1.35 15.01 4.35
CA LYS A 424 0.56 16.25 4.29
C LYS A 424 1.36 17.53 4.55
N ASN A 425 2.58 17.44 5.12
CA ASN A 425 3.30 18.60 5.63
C ASN A 425 4.69 18.86 5.01
N LYS A 426 5.14 18.19 3.94
CA LYS A 426 6.52 18.38 3.43
C LYS A 426 6.72 18.24 1.91
N VAL A 427 5.95 18.97 1.11
CA VAL A 427 6.37 19.23 -0.28
C VAL A 427 7.00 20.62 -0.36
N LYS A 428 8.26 20.68 -0.79
CA LYS A 428 8.99 21.91 -1.08
C LYS A 428 9.03 22.12 -2.58
N PHE A 429 8.73 23.33 -3.01
CA PHE A 429 8.85 23.76 -4.40
C PHE A 429 10.02 24.72 -4.53
N SER A 430 10.72 24.70 -5.66
CA SER A 430 11.75 25.69 -5.94
C SER A 430 11.12 27.07 -6.10
N LYS A 431 11.89 28.15 -5.89
CA LYS A 431 11.42 29.53 -6.07
C LYS A 431 10.83 29.80 -7.47
N GLU A 432 11.30 29.07 -8.48
CA GLU A 432 10.85 29.17 -9.87
C GLU A 432 9.53 28.40 -10.08
N GLU A 433 9.33 27.29 -9.37
CA GLU A 433 8.09 26.48 -9.42
C GLU A 433 6.93 27.10 -8.65
N VAL A 434 7.18 27.93 -7.64
CA VAL A 434 6.15 28.49 -6.73
C VAL A 434 4.99 29.13 -7.50
N LEU A 435 5.26 29.82 -8.60
CA LEU A 435 4.22 30.48 -9.39
C LEU A 435 3.37 29.52 -10.19
N ASP A 436 4.00 28.54 -10.84
CA ASP A 436 3.29 27.50 -11.58
C ASP A 436 2.46 26.65 -10.61
N VAL A 437 2.95 26.40 -9.40
CA VAL A 437 2.23 25.73 -8.32
C VAL A 437 1.03 26.56 -7.86
N LEU A 438 1.20 27.86 -7.62
CA LEU A 438 0.09 28.74 -7.22
C LEU A 438 -0.96 28.90 -8.32
N PHE A 439 -0.53 28.96 -9.59
CA PHE A 439 -1.43 28.97 -10.74
C PHE A 439 -2.22 27.66 -10.82
N ILE A 440 -1.54 26.51 -10.73
CA ILE A 440 -2.16 25.18 -10.68
C ILE A 440 -3.16 25.15 -9.53
N LEU A 441 -2.73 25.43 -8.28
CA LEU A 441 -3.58 25.49 -7.09
C LEU A 441 -4.77 26.46 -7.24
N GLY A 442 -4.59 27.51 -8.03
CA GLY A 442 -5.62 28.48 -8.41
C GLY A 442 -6.75 27.94 -9.28
N LEU A 443 -6.48 26.89 -10.07
CA LEU A 443 -7.51 26.18 -10.83
C LEU A 443 -8.42 25.34 -9.92
N PHE A 444 -8.02 25.09 -8.67
CA PHE A 444 -8.77 24.32 -7.68
C PHE A 444 -9.57 25.27 -6.79
N LYS A 445 -10.87 25.41 -7.07
CA LYS A 445 -11.78 26.13 -6.18
C LYS A 445 -12.03 25.30 -4.92
N ASN A 446 -11.47 25.75 -3.78
CA ASN A 446 -11.76 25.39 -2.37
C ASN A 446 -10.76 24.47 -1.61
N GLY A 447 -10.27 24.99 -0.48
CA GLY A 447 -10.03 24.30 0.80
C GLY A 447 -8.84 23.33 0.92
N GLU A 448 -8.71 22.35 0.02
CA GLU A 448 -7.92 21.13 0.26
C GLU A 448 -6.38 21.31 0.18
N PHE A 449 -5.92 22.51 -0.13
CA PHE A 449 -4.50 22.91 -0.07
C PHE A 449 -4.33 24.34 0.49
N ILE A 450 -5.29 24.84 1.26
CA ILE A 450 -5.31 26.25 1.65
C ILE A 450 -4.09 26.66 2.48
N ASP A 451 -3.58 25.78 3.34
CA ASP A 451 -2.39 26.05 4.16
C ASP A 451 -1.10 26.01 3.32
N LEU A 452 -1.00 25.08 2.36
CA LEU A 452 0.11 25.04 1.40
C LEU A 452 0.09 26.29 0.51
N LYS A 453 -1.09 26.67 -0.02
CA LYS A 453 -1.30 27.87 -0.82
C LYS A 453 -0.95 29.13 -0.05
N ARG A 454 -1.35 29.22 1.23
CA ARG A 454 -0.99 30.32 2.13
C ARG A 454 0.52 30.36 2.37
N SER A 455 1.15 29.23 2.69
CA SER A 455 2.60 29.15 2.92
C SER A 455 3.41 29.56 1.69
N LEU A 456 3.06 29.06 0.50
CA LEU A 456 3.77 29.38 -0.74
C LEU A 456 3.51 30.82 -1.18
N THR A 457 2.31 31.35 -0.92
CA THR A 457 2.00 32.76 -1.13
C THR A 457 2.84 33.64 -0.21
N SER A 458 2.96 33.28 1.08
CA SER A 458 3.85 33.96 2.02
C SER A 458 5.29 33.92 1.56
N GLU A 459 5.80 32.76 1.15
CA GLU A 459 7.17 32.65 0.62
C GLU A 459 7.38 33.48 -0.63
N PHE A 460 6.41 33.47 -1.56
CA PHE A 460 6.48 34.23 -2.80
C PHE A 460 6.49 35.73 -2.54
N VAL A 461 5.58 36.21 -1.70
CA VAL A 461 5.45 37.64 -1.38
C VAL A 461 6.65 38.12 -0.55
N ASN A 462 7.11 37.32 0.41
CA ASN A 462 8.31 37.64 1.19
C ASN A 462 9.61 37.55 0.37
N SER A 463 9.57 36.96 -0.84
CA SER A 463 10.72 36.98 -1.76
C SER A 463 10.87 38.31 -2.51
N PHE A 464 9.90 39.21 -2.36
CA PHE A 464 9.98 40.51 -2.99
C PHE A 464 10.99 41.36 -2.26
N THR A 465 11.79 42.03 -3.06
CA THR A 465 12.59 43.15 -2.60
C THR A 465 12.02 44.38 -3.27
N LEU A 466 12.26 45.52 -2.63
CA LEU A 466 11.88 46.79 -3.18
C LEU A 466 12.36 47.01 -4.63
N GLU A 467 13.55 46.52 -4.95
CA GLU A 467 14.17 46.63 -6.28
C GLU A 467 13.49 45.74 -7.34
N ASN A 468 12.90 44.61 -6.95
CA ASN A 468 12.36 43.60 -7.86
C ASN A 468 10.83 43.62 -8.00
N LEU A 469 10.12 44.39 -7.16
CA LEU A 469 8.67 44.49 -7.12
C LEU A 469 8.06 44.86 -8.49
N THR A 470 8.73 45.74 -9.23
CA THR A 470 8.32 46.17 -10.57
C THR A 470 8.36 45.03 -11.58
N PHE A 471 9.44 44.25 -11.62
CA PHE A 471 9.61 43.16 -12.58
C PHE A 471 8.67 41.98 -12.31
N LYS A 472 8.17 41.87 -11.08
CA LYS A 472 7.22 40.82 -10.66
C LYS A 472 5.76 41.28 -10.68
N TRP A 473 5.46 42.51 -11.11
CA TRP A 473 4.12 43.09 -11.01
C TRP A 473 3.04 42.34 -11.78
N GLU A 474 3.32 41.97 -13.04
CA GLU A 474 2.39 41.21 -13.87
C GLU A 474 2.02 39.86 -13.22
N THR A 475 3.02 39.24 -12.59
CA THR A 475 2.86 38.02 -11.82
C THR A 475 1.98 38.22 -10.59
N ILE A 476 2.16 39.32 -9.85
CA ILE A 476 1.34 39.70 -8.69
C ILE A 476 -0.12 39.91 -9.12
N GLU A 477 -0.35 40.60 -10.24
CA GLU A 477 -1.71 40.81 -10.75
C GLU A 477 -2.41 39.48 -11.11
N ASN A 478 -1.68 38.55 -11.71
CA ASN A 478 -2.21 37.22 -12.02
C ASN A 478 -2.50 36.42 -10.74
N LEU A 479 -1.66 36.51 -9.72
CA LEU A 479 -1.90 35.89 -8.42
C LEU A 479 -3.14 36.47 -7.74
N LEU A 480 -3.29 37.80 -7.71
CA LEU A 480 -4.47 38.46 -7.13
C LEU A 480 -5.77 38.11 -7.87
N LYS A 481 -5.74 37.98 -9.20
CA LYS A 481 -6.90 37.50 -9.99
C LYS A 481 -7.29 36.08 -9.58
N THR A 482 -6.30 35.24 -9.35
CA THR A 482 -6.47 33.82 -9.01
C THR A 482 -6.94 33.61 -7.58
N CYS A 483 -6.52 34.48 -6.65
CA CYS A 483 -6.89 34.42 -5.23
C CYS A 483 -8.15 35.21 -4.87
N LYS A 484 -8.86 35.79 -5.86
CA LYS A 484 -10.02 36.68 -5.66
C LYS A 484 -11.19 36.05 -4.87
N GLU A 485 -11.28 34.73 -4.83
CA GLU A 485 -12.32 34.00 -4.08
C GLU A 485 -11.89 33.65 -2.63
N GLU A 486 -10.62 33.90 -2.27
CA GLU A 486 -10.04 33.60 -0.95
C GLU A 486 -9.60 34.89 -0.26
N PHE A 487 -10.59 35.63 0.27
CA PHE A 487 -10.40 36.96 0.87
C PHE A 487 -9.24 37.05 1.88
N GLY A 488 -9.01 36.02 2.69
CA GLY A 488 -7.89 36.01 3.64
C GLY A 488 -6.50 35.98 3.00
N ILE A 489 -6.32 35.24 1.90
CA ILE A 489 -5.04 35.21 1.17
C ILE A 489 -4.87 36.49 0.35
N GLN A 490 -5.95 36.96 -0.27
CA GLN A 490 -5.95 38.24 -0.98
C GLN A 490 -5.56 39.39 -0.03
N ASN A 491 -6.19 39.48 1.14
CA ASN A 491 -5.88 40.51 2.14
C ASN A 491 -4.44 40.38 2.64
N TYR A 492 -3.96 39.17 2.92
CA TYR A 492 -2.57 38.95 3.31
C TYR A 492 -1.56 39.42 2.24
N ILE A 493 -1.79 39.12 0.96
CA ILE A 493 -0.93 39.60 -0.14
C ILE A 493 -0.94 41.13 -0.17
N LEU A 494 -2.12 41.73 -0.10
CA LEU A 494 -2.24 43.18 -0.11
C LEU A 494 -1.51 43.79 1.10
N ASP A 495 -1.70 43.27 2.32
CA ASP A 495 -1.05 43.76 3.55
C ASP A 495 0.48 43.71 3.46
N GLN A 496 1.05 42.62 2.96
CA GLN A 496 2.50 42.50 2.79
C GLN A 496 3.04 43.48 1.73
N LEU A 497 2.31 43.71 0.64
CA LEU A 497 2.66 44.72 -0.36
C LEU A 497 2.60 46.13 0.23
N ASN A 498 1.61 46.40 1.08
CA ASN A 498 1.50 47.65 1.81
C ASN A 498 2.71 47.85 2.75
N ASN A 499 3.09 46.84 3.53
CA ASN A 499 4.28 46.91 4.40
C ASN A 499 5.56 47.24 3.62
N HIS A 500 5.78 46.65 2.44
CA HIS A 500 6.94 46.97 1.61
C HIS A 500 6.90 48.42 1.07
N CYS A 501 5.71 48.93 0.72
CA CYS A 501 5.55 50.34 0.36
C CYS A 501 5.84 51.28 1.53
N ILE A 502 5.48 50.89 2.76
CA ILE A 502 5.74 51.64 3.99
C ILE A 502 7.22 51.64 4.35
N GLU A 503 7.86 50.47 4.33
CA GLU A 503 9.31 50.33 4.55
C GLU A 503 10.10 51.14 3.53
N TYR A 504 9.69 51.14 2.26
CA TYR A 504 10.34 51.98 1.25
C TYR A 504 10.25 53.46 1.56
N ALA A 505 9.04 53.92 1.93
CA ALA A 505 8.85 55.31 2.28
C ALA A 505 9.73 55.67 3.49
N ALA A 506 9.78 54.82 4.53
CA ALA A 506 10.65 55.00 5.69
C ALA A 506 12.14 55.06 5.31
N VAL A 507 12.63 54.21 4.40
CA VAL A 507 14.02 54.24 3.91
C VAL A 507 14.33 55.55 3.15
N GLN A 508 13.40 56.06 2.34
CA GLN A 508 13.59 57.33 1.62
C GLN A 508 13.57 58.55 2.57
N MET A 509 12.86 58.46 3.69
CA MET A 509 12.85 59.49 4.74
C MET A 509 14.17 59.53 5.53
N GLN A 510 14.86 58.39 5.65
CA GLN A 510 16.17 58.30 6.30
C GLN A 510 17.33 58.86 5.47
N THR A 511 17.20 58.94 4.14
CA THR A 511 18.27 59.49 3.29
C THR A 511 18.19 61.01 3.17
N LYS A 512 19.00 61.72 3.96
CA LYS A 512 19.16 63.19 3.90
C LYS A 512 19.73 63.74 2.57
N GLU A 513 20.15 62.89 1.63
CA GLU A 513 20.70 63.31 0.33
C GLU A 513 19.91 62.69 -0.83
N GLY A 514 18.83 63.37 -1.20
CA GLY A 514 17.99 63.03 -2.35
C GLY A 514 18.67 63.28 -3.69
N ASN A 515 19.52 62.37 -4.16
CA ASN A 515 20.05 62.45 -5.53
C ASN A 515 20.36 61.11 -6.22
N THR A 516 19.72 60.02 -5.80
CA THR A 516 19.58 58.86 -6.68
C THR A 516 18.12 58.70 -7.06
N LEU A 517 17.77 59.23 -8.24
CA LEU A 517 16.50 58.94 -8.87
C LEU A 517 16.52 57.45 -9.24
N LEU A 518 16.03 56.61 -8.33
CA LEU A 518 15.74 55.22 -8.63
C LEU A 518 14.72 55.24 -9.77
N SER A 519 15.13 54.79 -10.95
CA SER A 519 14.33 54.75 -12.19
C SER A 519 13.01 53.95 -12.04
N THR A 520 12.82 53.31 -10.89
CA THR A 520 11.67 52.53 -10.46
C THR A 520 10.63 53.34 -9.66
N LEU A 521 10.92 54.57 -9.23
CA LEU A 521 10.07 55.38 -8.34
C LEU A 521 8.65 55.66 -8.92
N PRO A 522 8.49 56.13 -10.18
CA PRO A 522 7.15 56.34 -10.75
C PRO A 522 6.37 55.03 -10.88
N ILE A 523 7.08 53.91 -11.00
CA ILE A 523 6.49 52.59 -11.23
C ILE A 523 6.02 51.98 -9.91
N ILE A 524 6.80 52.10 -8.83
CA ILE A 524 6.40 51.66 -7.48
C ILE A 524 5.20 52.47 -6.99
N MET A 525 5.19 53.80 -7.21
CA MET A 525 4.06 54.67 -6.84
C MET A 525 2.80 54.39 -7.67
N ARG A 526 2.96 54.09 -8.97
CA ARG A 526 1.86 53.64 -9.85
C ARG A 526 1.28 52.29 -9.40
N ASN A 527 2.11 51.40 -8.91
CA ASN A 527 1.69 50.09 -8.44
C ASN A 527 0.97 50.18 -7.08
N ALA A 528 1.46 51.03 -6.17
CA ALA A 528 0.81 51.31 -4.89
C ALA A 528 -0.61 51.88 -5.08
N THR A 529 -0.76 52.86 -5.98
CA THR A 529 -2.08 53.43 -6.33
C THR A 529 -3.03 52.44 -6.98
N ALA A 530 -2.55 51.33 -7.57
CA ALA A 530 -3.37 50.25 -8.10
C ALA A 530 -3.77 49.18 -7.05
N ILE A 531 -3.06 49.11 -5.91
CA ILE A 531 -3.33 48.19 -4.79
C ILE A 531 -4.38 48.78 -3.84
N PHE A 532 -4.25 50.03 -3.45
CA PHE A 532 -5.06 50.63 -2.38
C PHE A 532 -6.58 50.54 -2.59
N PRO A 533 -7.13 50.73 -3.81
CA PRO A 533 -8.57 50.57 -4.04
C PRO A 533 -9.09 49.14 -3.84
N LYS A 534 -8.21 48.12 -3.84
CA LYS A 534 -8.57 46.70 -3.72
C LYS A 534 -8.55 46.19 -2.26
N MET A 535 -8.11 47.00 -1.30
CA MET A 535 -7.97 46.62 0.12
C MET A 535 -9.20 46.86 1.00
N ILE A 536 -10.24 47.55 0.50
CA ILE A 536 -11.39 47.95 1.31
C ILE A 536 -12.55 46.95 1.14
N ILE A 537 -12.79 46.02 2.08
CA ILE A 537 -14.03 45.20 2.11
C ILE A 537 -14.56 44.89 3.55
N THR A 538 -15.69 45.54 3.87
CA THR A 538 -16.94 45.29 4.68
C THR A 538 -17.04 44.33 5.91
N GLU A 539 -17.85 44.77 6.89
CA GLU A 539 -18.09 44.32 8.30
C GLU A 539 -18.49 42.85 8.59
N PRO A 540 -18.20 42.31 9.81
CA PRO A 540 -18.63 40.98 10.25
C PRO A 540 -19.96 40.95 11.04
N THR A 541 -20.84 40.01 10.68
CA THR A 541 -22.13 39.68 11.35
C THR A 541 -21.96 38.87 12.65
N ALA A 542 -22.70 39.26 13.70
CA ALA A 542 -22.73 38.62 15.02
C ALA A 542 -23.57 37.33 15.07
N ILE A 543 -23.15 36.36 15.89
CA ILE A 543 -23.96 35.21 16.31
C ILE A 543 -23.93 35.12 17.83
N ASN A 544 -25.11 35.06 18.43
CA ASN A 544 -25.40 35.03 19.85
C ASN A 544 -25.90 33.62 20.21
N ILE A 545 -25.39 32.98 21.28
CA ILE A 545 -26.03 31.81 21.89
C ILE A 545 -25.78 31.85 23.41
N GLU A 546 -26.87 31.96 24.17
CA GLU A 546 -26.94 31.70 25.61
C GLU A 546 -27.14 30.19 25.85
N GLU A 547 -26.45 29.61 26.83
CA GLU A 547 -27.05 28.73 27.85
C GLU A 547 -26.09 28.50 29.03
N THR A 548 -26.64 28.59 30.22
CA THR A 548 -26.00 28.74 31.55
C THR A 548 -25.67 27.41 32.25
N ILE A 549 -24.51 27.35 32.93
CA ILE A 549 -24.29 26.45 34.09
C ILE A 549 -23.70 27.29 35.23
N GLU A 550 -24.33 27.21 36.40
CA GLU A 550 -24.07 28.02 37.59
C GLU A 550 -22.79 27.60 38.35
N ASN A 551 -22.05 28.64 38.77
CA ASN A 551 -20.77 28.71 39.50
C ASN A 551 -19.49 28.43 38.68
N GLU A 552 -18.94 29.50 38.12
CA GLU A 552 -17.70 29.52 37.36
C GLU A 552 -16.45 29.20 38.22
N PRO A 553 -15.50 28.39 37.72
CA PRO A 553 -14.13 28.44 38.19
C PRO A 553 -13.58 29.86 37.96
N GLN A 554 -13.03 30.49 39.00
CA GLN A 554 -12.37 31.80 38.86
C GLN A 554 -11.31 31.74 37.76
N THR A 555 -11.52 32.51 36.69
CA THR A 555 -10.60 32.58 35.56
C THR A 555 -9.36 33.40 35.94
N ILE A 556 -8.27 33.26 35.17
CA ILE A 556 -7.06 34.07 35.32
C ILE A 556 -7.41 35.58 35.31
N GLU A 557 -8.43 35.99 34.56
CA GLU A 557 -8.88 37.38 34.52
C GLU A 557 -9.43 37.87 35.88
N SER A 558 -10.05 36.99 36.67
CA SER A 558 -10.64 37.33 37.96
C SER A 558 -9.63 37.50 39.10
N LEU A 559 -8.40 37.02 38.92
CA LEU A 559 -7.29 37.15 39.89
C LEU A 559 -6.49 38.45 39.70
N TYR A 560 -6.72 39.19 38.62
CA TYR A 560 -6.00 40.41 38.28
C TYR A 560 -6.74 41.65 38.78
N GLY A 561 -6.06 42.48 39.56
CA GLY A 561 -6.66 43.64 40.22
C GLY A 561 -7.45 43.33 41.49
N ASP A 562 -7.44 42.06 41.96
CA ASP A 562 -8.07 41.68 43.23
C ASP A 562 -7.25 42.19 44.43
N MET A 563 -7.66 43.33 44.96
CA MET A 563 -7.01 43.97 46.11
C MET A 563 -7.13 43.16 47.41
N LYS A 564 -8.03 42.19 47.50
CA LYS A 564 -8.28 41.42 48.75
C LYS A 564 -7.38 40.20 48.87
N THR A 565 -7.03 39.56 47.75
CA THR A 565 -6.33 38.27 47.78
C THR A 565 -4.94 38.28 47.15
N SER A 566 -4.59 39.32 46.38
CA SER A 566 -3.27 39.42 45.70
C SER A 566 -2.09 39.45 46.67
N ASP A 567 -1.02 38.75 46.33
CA ASP A 567 0.25 38.68 47.09
C ASP A 567 1.40 39.49 46.45
N VAL A 568 1.15 40.17 45.32
CA VAL A 568 2.08 41.14 44.70
C VAL A 568 1.36 42.44 44.35
N LYS A 569 2.00 43.56 44.68
CA LYS A 569 1.52 44.91 44.34
C LYS A 569 2.59 45.69 43.58
N ILE A 570 2.30 46.17 42.38
CA ILE A 570 3.20 46.94 41.53
C ILE A 570 2.80 48.42 41.58
N LYS A 571 3.74 49.32 41.87
CA LYS A 571 3.50 50.77 41.91
C LYS A 571 3.75 51.39 40.54
N MET A 572 2.73 51.98 39.91
CA MET A 572 2.82 52.56 38.56
C MET A 572 2.93 54.09 38.58
N GLY A 573 3.22 54.70 39.74
CA GLY A 573 3.29 56.15 39.93
C GLY A 573 2.97 56.57 41.37
N GLN A 574 2.93 57.88 41.64
CA GLN A 574 2.85 58.40 43.03
C GLN A 574 1.66 57.83 43.83
N ASN A 575 0.51 57.55 43.18
CA ASN A 575 -0.70 57.03 43.84
C ASN A 575 -1.46 55.95 43.03
N LYS A 576 -0.81 55.26 42.07
CA LYS A 576 -1.46 54.22 41.24
C LYS A 576 -0.77 52.88 41.43
N TYR A 577 -1.55 51.82 41.65
CA TYR A 577 -1.04 50.48 41.93
C TYR A 577 -1.78 49.42 41.15
N LEU A 578 -1.05 48.37 40.77
CA LEU A 578 -1.54 47.18 40.12
C LEU A 578 -1.36 45.96 41.04
N TYR A 579 -2.40 45.14 41.21
CA TYR A 579 -2.42 44.03 42.16
C TYR A 579 -2.56 42.70 41.42
N CYS A 580 -1.72 41.72 41.73
CA CYS A 580 -1.74 40.42 41.08
C CYS A 580 -1.19 39.30 41.99
N HIS A 581 -1.48 38.04 41.63
CA HIS A 581 -0.97 36.87 42.33
C HIS A 581 0.38 36.39 41.77
N LYS A 582 1.32 35.92 42.60
CA LYS A 582 2.65 35.39 42.18
C LYS A 582 2.53 34.24 41.18
N THR A 583 1.47 33.44 41.29
CA THR A 583 1.18 32.33 40.37
C THR A 583 0.84 32.82 38.96
N VAL A 584 0.26 34.01 38.80
CA VAL A 584 0.05 34.67 37.49
C VAL A 584 1.39 35.03 36.86
N LEU A 585 2.38 35.40 37.67
CA LEU A 585 3.71 35.82 37.20
C LEU A 585 4.70 34.65 37.00
N SER A 586 4.51 33.51 37.69
CA SER A 586 5.56 32.48 37.83
C SER A 586 5.42 31.25 36.94
N SER A 587 4.29 31.03 36.26
CA SER A 587 4.15 29.89 35.36
C SER A 587 4.60 30.26 33.92
N SER A 588 5.90 30.14 33.66
CA SER A 588 6.51 29.96 32.33
C SER A 588 6.57 31.14 31.32
N SER A 589 6.61 32.40 31.76
CA SER A 589 6.80 33.53 30.85
C SER A 589 8.29 33.90 30.66
N THR A 590 8.85 33.60 29.48
CA THR A 590 10.20 34.05 29.06
C THR A 590 10.32 35.58 29.01
N LEU A 591 9.20 36.28 28.86
CA LEU A 591 9.13 37.75 28.91
C LEU A 591 9.44 38.30 30.30
N PHE A 592 8.96 37.65 31.37
CA PHE A 592 9.28 38.11 32.71
C PHE A 592 10.80 38.00 32.94
N ASN A 593 11.42 36.87 32.59
CA ASN A 593 12.88 36.75 32.65
C ASN A 593 13.62 37.76 31.73
N ALA A 594 13.06 38.15 30.58
CA ALA A 594 13.69 39.13 29.68
C ALA A 594 13.56 40.59 30.16
N LEU A 595 12.45 40.95 30.82
CA LEU A 595 12.32 42.22 31.56
C LEU A 595 13.27 42.27 32.77
N PHE A 596 13.75 41.11 33.25
CA PHE A 596 14.67 40.97 34.38
C PHE A 596 16.15 40.97 33.94
N ASP A 597 16.47 40.35 32.80
CA ASP A 597 17.84 40.22 32.27
C ASP A 597 18.38 41.53 31.67
N SER A 598 17.55 42.59 31.53
CA SER A 598 17.98 43.94 31.16
C SER A 598 18.70 44.71 32.27
N GLY A 599 18.84 44.14 33.48
CA GLY A 599 19.85 44.57 34.45
C GLY A 599 19.39 45.33 35.71
N SER A 600 18.15 45.19 36.18
CA SER A 600 17.68 45.87 37.41
C SER A 600 16.85 44.95 38.35
N CYS A 601 17.51 44.42 39.39
CA CYS A 601 17.03 43.94 40.70
C CYS A 601 15.64 43.26 40.86
N PHE A 602 15.67 41.95 41.16
CA PHE A 602 14.70 41.29 42.05
C PHE A 602 15.33 40.83 43.38
N SER A 603 16.37 41.53 43.85
CA SER A 603 16.87 41.32 45.22
C SER A 603 16.01 42.00 46.29
N ASP A 604 15.12 42.93 45.91
CA ASP A 604 14.32 43.73 46.85
C ASP A 604 12.82 43.66 46.54
N LEU A 605 12.24 42.45 46.50
CA LEU A 605 10.88 42.35 47.01
C LEU A 605 11.02 42.62 48.52
N SER A 606 10.66 43.81 48.99
CA SER A 606 10.54 44.01 50.43
C SER A 606 9.61 42.93 50.99
N ASP A 607 9.76 42.58 52.28
CA ASP A 607 8.91 41.59 52.97
C ASP A 607 7.40 41.90 52.87
N ASP A 608 7.05 43.08 52.36
CA ASP A 608 5.71 43.63 52.18
C ASP A 608 5.10 43.38 50.79
N GLY A 609 5.83 42.77 49.85
CA GLY A 609 5.30 42.33 48.54
C GLY A 609 5.03 43.45 47.52
N ILE A 610 5.71 44.59 47.63
CA ILE A 610 5.55 45.74 46.72
C ILE A 610 6.75 45.85 45.75
N PHE A 611 6.47 45.93 44.46
CA PHE A 611 7.44 46.18 43.38
C PHE A 611 7.30 47.62 42.85
N THR A 612 8.40 48.34 42.67
CA THR A 612 8.41 49.72 42.13
C THR A 612 9.35 49.77 40.91
N PRO A 613 8.84 49.99 39.69
CA PRO A 613 9.65 50.15 38.48
C PRO A 613 10.52 51.42 38.57
N ASP A 614 11.62 51.45 37.81
CA ASP A 614 12.49 52.63 37.70
C ASP A 614 11.75 53.81 37.04
N GLU A 615 11.99 55.03 37.51
CA GLU A 615 11.32 56.24 37.00
C GLU A 615 11.70 56.60 35.56
N SER A 616 12.73 55.94 35.02
CA SER A 616 13.23 56.11 33.66
C SER A 616 12.44 55.30 32.61
N GLU A 617 11.56 54.40 33.02
CA GLU A 617 10.75 53.57 32.11
C GLU A 617 9.34 54.15 31.88
N ASP A 618 8.82 54.00 30.66
CA ASP A 618 7.45 54.42 30.32
C ASP A 618 6.43 53.49 30.99
N LEU A 619 5.99 53.91 32.19
CA LEU A 619 5.08 53.18 33.06
C LEU A 619 3.76 52.81 32.37
N GLU A 620 3.32 53.60 31.38
CA GLU A 620 2.10 53.29 30.63
C GLU A 620 2.32 52.09 29.70
N LEU A 621 3.49 52.03 29.06
CA LEU A 621 3.89 50.94 28.18
C LEU A 621 4.01 49.61 28.95
N LEU A 622 4.56 49.65 30.16
CA LEU A 622 4.71 48.49 31.03
C LEU A 622 3.34 47.92 31.47
N GLU A 623 2.37 48.79 31.78
CA GLU A 623 0.99 48.37 32.10
C GLU A 623 0.34 47.62 30.92
N ILE A 624 0.56 48.12 29.70
CA ILE A 624 0.02 47.54 28.46
C ILE A 624 0.62 46.16 28.21
N VAL A 625 1.94 46.03 28.34
CA VAL A 625 2.68 44.78 28.14
C VAL A 625 2.16 43.68 29.07
N ILE A 626 2.02 44.00 30.36
CA ILE A 626 1.56 43.05 31.37
C ILE A 626 0.13 42.60 31.07
N LYS A 627 -0.80 43.54 30.85
CA LYS A 627 -2.21 43.21 30.55
C LYS A 627 -2.32 42.32 29.32
N TYR A 628 -1.60 42.64 28.25
CA TYR A 628 -1.75 41.94 26.99
C TYR A 628 -1.12 40.54 26.98
N CYS A 629 0.04 40.35 27.61
CA CYS A 629 0.67 39.04 27.69
C CYS A 629 -0.14 38.00 28.48
N TYR A 630 -0.97 38.46 29.41
CA TYR A 630 -1.92 37.60 30.14
C TYR A 630 -3.34 37.66 29.56
N ARG A 631 -3.49 38.17 28.34
CA ARG A 631 -4.73 38.20 27.55
C ARG A 631 -5.88 39.00 28.16
N ILE A 632 -5.54 40.02 28.95
CA ILE A 632 -6.50 40.94 29.54
C ILE A 632 -6.77 42.08 28.55
N SER A 633 -8.04 42.39 28.33
CA SER A 633 -8.46 43.42 27.37
C SER A 633 -8.02 44.82 27.83
N ILE A 634 -7.61 45.65 26.86
CA ILE A 634 -7.23 47.05 27.05
C ILE A 634 -8.01 47.90 26.03
N ASP A 635 -8.39 49.11 26.40
CA ASP A 635 -8.96 50.09 25.45
C ASP A 635 -7.94 50.49 24.36
N LYS A 636 -8.43 51.04 23.25
CA LYS A 636 -7.63 51.34 22.04
C LYS A 636 -6.40 52.22 22.34
N ILE A 637 -5.26 51.82 21.80
CA ILE A 637 -3.96 52.48 21.94
C ILE A 637 -3.66 53.29 20.68
N ASP A 638 -2.99 54.45 20.82
CA ASP A 638 -2.61 55.28 19.68
C ASP A 638 -1.43 54.72 18.86
N ALA A 639 -1.29 55.22 17.63
CA ALA A 639 -0.32 54.71 16.67
C ALA A 639 1.14 54.90 17.12
N VAL A 640 1.45 55.98 17.84
CA VAL A 640 2.82 56.28 18.29
C VAL A 640 3.24 55.29 19.37
N LYS A 641 2.34 54.99 20.32
CA LYS A 641 2.57 53.98 21.36
C LYS A 641 2.68 52.57 20.79
N ILE A 642 1.91 52.25 19.75
CA ILE A 642 2.03 50.95 19.06
C ILE A 642 3.40 50.78 18.40
N ILE A 643 4.00 51.85 17.87
CA ILE A 643 5.36 51.81 17.30
C ILE A 643 6.39 51.55 18.39
N GLY A 644 6.32 52.25 19.52
CA GLY A 644 7.21 52.01 20.67
C GLY A 644 7.09 50.58 21.22
N LEU A 645 5.86 50.07 21.32
CA LEU A 645 5.59 48.67 21.70
C LEU A 645 6.17 47.67 20.69
N LEU A 646 6.08 47.97 19.40
CA LEU A 646 6.60 47.10 18.34
C LEU A 646 8.13 47.01 18.37
N ASP A 647 8.82 48.15 18.53
CA ASP A 647 10.29 48.19 18.64
C ASP A 647 10.78 47.35 19.83
N MET A 648 10.17 47.55 21.00
CA MET A 648 10.48 46.76 22.20
C MET A 648 10.15 45.27 22.00
N ALA A 649 8.99 44.96 21.41
CA ALA A 649 8.59 43.57 21.18
C ALA A 649 9.50 42.84 20.19
N MET A 650 10.05 43.53 19.18
CA MET A 650 11.03 42.96 18.26
C MET A 650 12.40 42.79 18.94
N LYS A 651 12.87 43.80 19.68
CA LYS A 651 14.17 43.77 20.36
C LYS A 651 14.30 42.61 21.35
N HIS A 652 13.20 42.23 22.00
CA HIS A 652 13.15 41.16 22.99
C HIS A 652 12.42 39.90 22.51
N GLU A 653 12.12 39.80 21.20
CA GLU A 653 11.53 38.63 20.54
C GLU A 653 10.17 38.17 21.13
N ILE A 654 9.32 39.13 21.53
CA ILE A 654 8.06 38.88 22.25
C ILE A 654 6.91 38.69 21.25
N GLN A 655 6.78 37.49 20.71
CA GLN A 655 5.90 37.18 19.58
C GLN A 655 4.42 37.58 19.77
N TYR A 656 3.88 37.51 21.00
CA TYR A 656 2.48 37.83 21.27
C TYR A 656 2.20 39.34 21.12
N LEU A 657 3.12 40.20 21.58
CA LEU A 657 3.02 41.66 21.42
C LEU A 657 3.29 42.08 19.98
N ILE A 658 4.22 41.43 19.29
CA ILE A 658 4.42 41.65 17.85
C ILE A 658 3.11 41.44 17.09
N ASN A 659 2.35 40.40 17.43
CA ASN A 659 1.06 40.12 16.80
C ASN A 659 -0.01 41.16 17.18
N TYR A 660 -0.01 41.68 18.41
CA TYR A 660 -0.91 42.76 18.81
C TYR A 660 -0.69 44.03 18.02
N CYS A 661 0.56 44.49 17.95
CA CYS A 661 0.93 45.69 17.23
C CYS A 661 0.56 45.53 15.76
N LYS A 662 0.83 44.38 15.15
CA LYS A 662 0.42 44.07 13.77
C LYS A 662 -1.09 44.16 13.55
N ASN A 663 -1.90 43.72 14.51
CA ASN A 663 -3.36 43.68 14.36
C ASN A 663 -4.03 45.03 14.64
N ASN A 664 -3.41 45.91 15.41
CA ASN A 664 -4.02 47.16 15.86
C ASN A 664 -3.35 48.41 15.26
N PHE A 665 -2.19 48.27 14.61
CA PHE A 665 -1.55 49.36 13.87
C PHE A 665 -2.20 49.54 12.51
N THR A 666 -2.77 50.71 12.25
CA THR A 666 -3.30 51.09 10.95
C THR A 666 -2.52 52.29 10.43
N LEU A 667 -1.79 52.13 9.32
CA LEU A 667 -1.04 53.23 8.75
C LEU A 667 -1.97 54.13 7.92
N SER A 668 -2.19 55.36 8.41
CA SER A 668 -2.91 56.43 7.71
C SER A 668 -1.94 57.48 7.16
N ILE A 669 -2.42 58.36 6.27
CA ILE A 669 -1.64 59.51 5.77
C ILE A 669 -1.20 60.42 6.93
N ASP A 670 -2.05 60.60 7.94
CA ASP A 670 -1.70 61.41 9.12
C ASP A 670 -0.61 60.72 9.97
N ASN A 671 -0.65 59.38 10.08
CA ASN A 671 0.37 58.60 10.79
C ASN A 671 1.70 58.50 10.01
N TYR A 672 1.63 58.59 8.68
CA TYR A 672 2.80 58.68 7.78
C TYR A 672 3.57 59.99 7.97
N PHE A 673 2.87 61.11 8.16
CA PHE A 673 3.52 62.39 8.51
C PHE A 673 4.04 62.42 9.95
N ALA A 674 3.38 61.76 10.90
CA ALA A 674 3.91 61.60 12.25
C ALA A 674 5.21 60.76 12.29
N MET A 675 5.30 59.70 11.47
CA MET A 675 6.55 58.93 11.26
C MET A 675 7.69 59.78 10.69
N LEU A 676 7.35 60.74 9.81
CA LEU A 676 8.28 61.69 9.19
C LEU A 676 8.84 62.74 10.15
N GLU A 677 8.06 63.18 11.15
CA GLU A 677 8.51 64.17 12.14
C GLU A 677 9.38 63.55 13.25
N VAL A 678 9.29 62.23 13.45
CA VAL A 678 10.08 61.47 14.45
C VAL A 678 11.43 60.99 13.89
N ILE A 679 11.57 60.84 12.56
CA ILE A 679 12.82 60.56 11.83
C ILE A 679 13.58 61.87 11.57
#